data_AF-A0A1F3BIA3-F1
#
_entry.id   AF-A0A1F3BIA3-F1
#
_cell.length_a   1.000
_cell.length_b   1.000
_cell.length_c   1.000
_cell.angle_alpha   90.00
_cell.angle_beta   90.00
_cell.angle_gamma   90.00
#
_symmetry.space_group_name_H-M   'P 1'
#
loop_
_entity.id
_entity.type
_entity.pdbx_description
1 polymer ?
#
loop_
_entity_poly.entity_id
_entity_poly.type
_entity_poly.pdbx_seq_one_letter_code
_entity_poly.pdbx_strand_id
1 'polypeptide(L)'
;MNTDKFSTISIQRLFQLTFTSDDVIFGITKELFFKPENNQPFRFTRFGKLLETPIGVAAGPQTQMAQNIISAWLCGARYIELKTVQTLDELEISKPCIDMQDEGYNCEWSQELKIHESFDEYLNAWIIIHILRHKFGWKGELGTIFNMSVGYNLDGILNKNVQWFFDKMQNCKTEKLEKINSLKSLYPEIVNIDISDCISDNITLSTMHGCPPDEIEKIAAYLITEKKLHTTVKLNPTLLGAEKLRQILNNDLEYKITVPDIAFEHDLKYSDSIKIINSLQMKAKETGVFFGLKLTNTLEVVNQKDVFPPNEKMMYMSGRALHPISINVAAKLQAEFKGELDISFSAGADCFNISDIVACGLKPVTVSSDLLKPGGYGRLVQYIDELSDDYKNLDAKNNEEFILKHNGKNNDVKNAALENLKLYSERVIHNEAYKEPLFFKPNIKTSRNLETFDCIKAPCVDTCPTHQDIPEYLYWVAQNNPENAYNVILRTNPFPSVLGMVCDHLCQTKCTRVNYDNNLLIREVKRFVTENTKSEGELILNPKNGLKASIIGAGPSGLSSAYFLALAGFEVNVYETKAMAGGMVADAIPAFRLTKEAIEKDIKRIEKLGVKIHYNSKIDSSKFEELRKSNDYVYIAAGAQKAKVFDIEGSNVTGILDPLNFLSDVKHCKIQKLSKNIAVIGGGNTAMDVARTALRLCGNDGKVTIIYRRTKNEMPADLEEVKAVMDEGIEILELTAPEKVISENGHVKGLICSKMELSGKDDAGRPKPVKVKNSEFSIYFDTIIPALGQDLDIDFVDVNLLKADKKTYETQIKNVFIGGDAYRGASTIVKAVADGRLTAENIISKASKQKFIQSFATNKNVNFKELSLIRAKRNIGFKVEEIKGIKKNFDIVVPSLTRKVAVAEASRCLYCDELCNVCVTVCPNRANYSFETTATSIQLYKAENINGKVEIKEDKFFNIDQQYQVLNISDFCNECGNCTTFCPTNGSPYKDKPKFYLTSQSFEKAPIGYFISKSDSSKTIHFKDNDGIKTLTLQNGKYFYETKNVKAEFALNDFKLLKVNFISNVANIEYFSKAAEMKILLEGADKLYAIEN
;
A
#
# COMPACT_ATOMS: atom_id res chain seq x y z
N MET A 1 -29.30 5.83 13.46
CA MET A 1 -28.27 5.62 14.49
C MET A 1 -26.98 5.29 13.76
N ASN A 2 -25.91 6.05 14.00
CA ASN A 2 -24.63 5.82 13.35
C ASN A 2 -23.96 4.57 13.94
N THR A 3 -23.37 3.74 13.06
CA THR A 3 -22.70 2.47 13.39
C THR A 3 -21.19 2.63 13.58
N ASP A 4 -20.74 3.83 13.83
CA ASP A 4 -19.32 4.24 13.85
C ASP A 4 -18.71 4.21 15.26
N LYS A 5 -19.43 3.65 16.25
CA LYS A 5 -19.00 3.53 17.63
C LYS A 5 -18.70 2.07 17.99
N PHE A 6 -17.74 1.88 18.89
CA PHE A 6 -17.44 0.58 19.47
C PHE A 6 -18.62 0.01 20.27
N SER A 7 -18.66 -1.32 20.38
CA SER A 7 -19.49 -2.05 21.33
C SER A 7 -18.61 -3.04 22.08
N THR A 8 -18.60 -2.97 23.40
CA THR A 8 -17.83 -3.88 24.25
C THR A 8 -18.49 -5.25 24.31
N ILE A 9 -17.69 -6.27 24.64
CA ILE A 9 -18.15 -7.64 24.83
C ILE A 9 -17.80 -8.14 26.23
N SER A 10 -18.50 -9.17 26.70
CA SER A 10 -18.16 -9.77 27.99
C SER A 10 -16.80 -10.46 27.97
N ILE A 11 -16.17 -10.60 29.14
CA ILE A 11 -14.88 -11.29 29.26
C ILE A 11 -14.95 -12.77 28.84
N GLN A 12 -16.08 -13.45 29.07
CA GLN A 12 -16.28 -14.83 28.61
C GLN A 12 -16.27 -14.90 27.09
N ARG A 13 -16.88 -13.91 26.43
CA ARG A 13 -16.91 -13.83 24.98
C ARG A 13 -15.52 -13.53 24.43
N LEU A 14 -14.80 -12.60 25.04
CA LEU A 14 -13.40 -12.30 24.69
C LEU A 14 -12.50 -13.53 24.89
N PHE A 15 -12.67 -14.28 25.98
CA PHE A 15 -11.95 -15.53 26.24
C PHE A 15 -12.18 -16.55 25.12
N GLN A 16 -13.44 -16.81 24.77
CA GLN A 16 -13.79 -17.73 23.68
C GLN A 16 -13.15 -17.31 22.36
N LEU A 17 -13.21 -16.02 22.01
CA LEU A 17 -12.60 -15.49 20.79
C LEU A 17 -11.07 -15.63 20.80
N THR A 18 -10.44 -15.40 21.96
CA THR A 18 -8.98 -15.51 22.15
C THR A 18 -8.52 -16.95 21.92
N PHE A 19 -9.29 -17.94 22.38
CA PHE A 19 -8.91 -19.36 22.38
C PHE A 19 -9.64 -20.19 21.31
N THR A 20 -10.13 -19.56 20.23
CA THR A 20 -10.67 -20.29 19.07
C THR A 20 -9.63 -21.17 18.36
N SER A 21 -8.35 -20.85 18.52
CA SER A 21 -7.20 -21.63 18.03
C SER A 21 -5.97 -21.28 18.86
N ASP A 22 -5.23 -22.30 19.30
CA ASP A 22 -3.95 -22.10 19.99
C ASP A 22 -2.83 -21.62 19.05
N ASP A 23 -2.96 -21.87 17.74
CA ASP A 23 -1.96 -21.53 16.74
C ASP A 23 -2.19 -20.16 16.08
N VAL A 24 -3.41 -19.61 16.19
CA VAL A 24 -3.79 -18.32 15.61
C VAL A 24 -4.73 -17.56 16.56
N ILE A 25 -4.23 -16.51 17.20
CA ILE A 25 -5.00 -15.68 18.13
C ILE A 25 -5.30 -14.33 17.48
N PHE A 26 -6.58 -13.98 17.39
CA PHE A 26 -7.07 -12.78 16.69
C PHE A 26 -6.55 -12.62 15.26
N GLY A 27 -6.11 -13.69 14.58
CA GLY A 27 -5.49 -13.65 13.24
C GLY A 27 -3.97 -13.42 13.23
N ILE A 28 -3.29 -13.59 14.36
CA ILE A 28 -1.83 -13.57 14.50
C ILE A 28 -1.39 -15.01 14.75
N THR A 29 -0.50 -15.51 13.90
CA THR A 29 0.02 -16.88 14.01
C THR A 29 1.07 -16.99 15.12
N LYS A 30 1.16 -18.15 15.78
CA LYS A 30 2.04 -18.37 16.93
C LYS A 30 3.52 -18.08 16.68
N GLU A 31 3.99 -18.16 15.44
CA GLU A 31 5.38 -17.84 15.09
C GLU A 31 5.69 -16.35 15.16
N LEU A 32 4.65 -15.51 15.26
CA LEU A 32 4.78 -14.09 15.56
C LEU A 32 4.58 -13.80 17.07
N PHE A 33 4.40 -14.82 17.90
CA PHE A 33 4.33 -14.60 19.35
C PHE A 33 5.73 -14.43 19.91
N PHE A 34 5.94 -13.31 20.59
CA PHE A 34 7.17 -13.08 21.33
C PHE A 34 7.19 -13.98 22.57
N LYS A 35 8.19 -14.86 22.63
CA LYS A 35 8.45 -15.70 23.79
C LYS A 35 9.50 -15.03 24.68
N PRO A 36 9.18 -14.74 25.94
CA PRO A 36 10.15 -14.14 26.85
C PRO A 36 11.22 -15.14 27.27
N GLU A 37 12.48 -14.69 27.29
CA GLU A 37 13.62 -15.47 27.75
C GLU A 37 14.39 -14.72 28.84
N ASN A 38 14.84 -15.45 29.87
CA ASN A 38 15.43 -14.82 31.05
C ASN A 38 16.80 -14.15 30.79
N ASN A 39 17.49 -14.53 29.72
CA ASN A 39 18.80 -14.05 29.35
C ASN A 39 18.77 -12.95 28.27
N GLN A 40 17.60 -12.42 27.90
CA GLN A 40 17.53 -11.33 26.93
C GLN A 40 18.21 -10.05 27.48
N PRO A 41 19.17 -9.46 26.75
CA PRO A 41 20.03 -8.39 27.29
C PRO A 41 19.34 -7.02 27.37
N PHE A 42 18.26 -6.80 26.61
CA PHE A 42 17.53 -5.53 26.59
C PHE A 42 16.47 -5.40 27.69
N ARG A 43 16.27 -6.42 28.54
CA ARG A 43 15.36 -6.38 29.70
C ARG A 43 15.78 -5.26 30.66
N PHE A 44 14.82 -4.59 31.28
CA PHE A 44 15.09 -3.54 32.27
C PHE A 44 13.93 -3.34 33.25
N THR A 45 14.19 -2.66 34.37
CA THR A 45 13.18 -2.35 35.37
C THR A 45 12.70 -0.91 35.25
N ARG A 46 11.39 -0.69 35.35
CA ARG A 46 10.75 0.63 35.44
C ARG A 46 9.67 0.60 36.50
N PHE A 47 9.61 1.63 37.36
CA PHE A 47 8.67 1.69 38.50
C PHE A 47 8.78 0.48 39.46
N GLY A 48 9.98 -0.11 39.58
CA GLY A 48 10.17 -1.35 40.34
C GLY A 48 9.62 -2.62 39.67
N LYS A 49 9.08 -2.53 38.44
CA LYS A 49 8.54 -3.64 37.66
C LYS A 49 9.45 -3.99 36.50
N LEU A 50 9.64 -5.28 36.25
CA LEU A 50 10.38 -5.76 35.09
C LEU A 50 9.62 -5.47 33.79
N LEU A 51 10.34 -5.07 32.75
CA LEU A 51 9.91 -5.09 31.35
C LEU A 51 10.75 -6.12 30.58
N GLU A 52 10.07 -7.09 29.96
CA GLU A 52 10.72 -8.13 29.13
C GLU A 52 11.30 -7.54 27.83
N THR A 53 10.76 -6.44 27.33
CA THR A 53 11.27 -5.72 26.15
C THR A 53 11.22 -4.20 26.42
N PRO A 54 12.09 -3.39 25.79
CA PRO A 54 12.00 -1.92 25.84
C PRO A 54 10.89 -1.36 24.96
N ILE A 55 10.10 -2.22 24.30
CA ILE A 55 9.18 -1.87 23.23
C ILE A 55 7.75 -1.87 23.77
N GLY A 56 6.98 -0.90 23.31
CA GLY A 56 5.60 -0.69 23.72
C GLY A 56 4.71 -0.20 22.60
N VAL A 57 3.43 -0.08 22.90
CA VAL A 57 2.46 0.61 22.05
C VAL A 57 2.12 1.96 22.68
N ALA A 58 2.05 3.00 21.85
CA ALA A 58 1.74 4.35 22.32
C ALA A 58 0.24 4.52 22.57
N ALA A 59 -0.13 5.56 23.33
CA ALA A 59 -1.53 5.97 23.51
C ALA A 59 -2.18 6.28 22.15
N GLY A 60 -2.90 5.31 21.61
CA GLY A 60 -3.38 5.32 20.23
C GLY A 60 -4.38 4.19 19.97
N PRO A 61 -4.77 3.96 18.71
CA PRO A 61 -5.77 2.94 18.38
C PRO A 61 -5.44 1.54 18.91
N GLN A 62 -4.15 1.23 19.08
CA GLN A 62 -3.65 -0.06 19.57
C GLN A 62 -3.98 -0.37 21.03
N THR A 63 -4.42 0.63 21.81
CA THR A 63 -4.67 0.48 23.26
C THR A 63 -6.08 0.86 23.66
N GLN A 64 -7.03 0.86 22.71
CA GLN A 64 -8.42 1.21 22.97
C GLN A 64 -9.25 0.05 23.53
N MET A 65 -9.08 -1.16 22.97
CA MET A 65 -9.86 -2.35 23.32
C MET A 65 -8.96 -3.52 23.74
N ALA A 66 -9.53 -4.50 24.43
CA ALA A 66 -8.80 -5.59 25.04
C ALA A 66 -8.06 -6.45 24.02
N GLN A 67 -8.69 -6.83 22.91
CA GLN A 67 -8.05 -7.60 21.84
C GLN A 67 -6.90 -6.87 21.16
N ASN A 68 -6.92 -5.53 21.15
CA ASN A 68 -5.82 -4.72 20.61
C ASN A 68 -4.59 -4.85 21.52
N ILE A 69 -4.81 -4.69 22.83
CA ILE A 69 -3.77 -4.81 23.86
C ILE A 69 -3.21 -6.24 23.90
N ILE A 70 -4.07 -7.26 23.85
CA ILE A 70 -3.66 -8.67 23.79
C ILE A 70 -2.83 -8.93 22.52
N SER A 71 -3.25 -8.42 21.36
CA SER A 71 -2.51 -8.56 20.11
C SER A 71 -1.12 -7.91 20.17
N ALA A 72 -1.02 -6.72 20.76
CA ALA A 72 0.26 -6.03 20.97
C ALA A 72 1.16 -6.82 21.92
N TRP A 73 0.62 -7.31 23.03
CA TRP A 73 1.36 -8.10 24.02
C TRP A 73 1.87 -9.43 23.44
N LEU A 74 1.04 -10.13 22.68
CA LEU A 74 1.43 -11.36 21.98
C LEU A 74 2.65 -11.12 21.08
N CYS A 75 2.71 -9.97 20.40
CA CYS A 75 3.82 -9.64 19.49
C CYS A 75 5.02 -8.97 20.18
N GLY A 76 5.04 -8.90 21.51
CA GLY A 76 6.21 -8.47 22.29
C GLY A 76 6.20 -7.04 22.82
N ALA A 77 5.09 -6.30 22.69
CA ALA A 77 4.93 -5.04 23.43
C ALA A 77 4.83 -5.35 24.93
N ARG A 78 5.57 -4.60 25.75
CA ARG A 78 5.58 -4.74 27.22
C ARG A 78 5.31 -3.45 27.96
N TYR A 79 5.52 -2.30 27.32
CA TYR A 79 5.05 -1.02 27.84
C TYR A 79 3.78 -0.60 27.10
N ILE A 80 2.62 -0.83 27.71
CA ILE A 80 1.30 -0.56 27.11
C ILE A 80 0.81 0.80 27.58
N GLU A 81 0.98 1.83 26.75
CA GLU A 81 0.45 3.15 27.05
C GLU A 81 -1.05 3.20 26.66
N LEU A 82 -1.91 3.20 27.66
CA LEU A 82 -3.36 3.15 27.49
C LEU A 82 -3.87 4.42 26.82
N LYS A 83 -4.95 4.29 26.04
CA LYS A 83 -5.56 5.43 25.36
C LYS A 83 -6.03 6.45 26.40
N THR A 84 -5.83 7.73 26.10
CA THR A 84 -6.22 8.85 26.96
C THR A 84 -7.72 8.81 27.26
N VAL A 85 -8.06 8.46 28.50
CA VAL A 85 -9.45 8.33 28.99
C VAL A 85 -10.15 9.67 28.98
N GLN A 86 -11.49 9.68 29.05
CA GLN A 86 -12.26 10.91 29.03
C GLN A 86 -13.27 11.18 30.12
N THR A 87 -13.45 12.48 30.40
CA THR A 87 -14.49 13.01 31.30
C THR A 87 -15.85 13.14 30.63
N LEU A 88 -15.90 13.34 29.31
CA LEU A 88 -17.13 13.48 28.52
C LEU A 88 -17.65 12.10 28.13
N ASP A 89 -18.95 11.86 28.33
CA ASP A 89 -19.56 10.55 28.08
C ASP A 89 -19.80 10.24 26.58
N GLU A 90 -19.86 11.27 25.72
CA GLU A 90 -20.01 11.10 24.28
C GLU A 90 -19.14 12.12 23.52
N LEU A 91 -18.26 11.61 22.64
CA LEU A 91 -17.57 12.39 21.63
C LEU A 91 -18.23 12.23 20.27
N GLU A 92 -18.24 13.32 19.51
CA GLU A 92 -18.38 13.27 18.06
C GLU A 92 -16.99 13.39 17.43
N ILE A 93 -16.57 12.33 16.73
CA ILE A 93 -15.29 12.28 16.03
C ILE A 93 -15.58 12.19 14.54
N SER A 94 -14.96 13.07 13.75
CA SER A 94 -15.00 13.01 12.30
C SER A 94 -14.47 11.68 11.76
N LYS A 95 -15.26 10.98 10.95
CA LYS A 95 -14.88 9.72 10.30
C LYS A 95 -14.83 9.88 8.77
N PRO A 96 -13.87 9.26 8.06
CA PRO A 96 -12.73 8.51 8.60
C PRO A 96 -11.79 9.42 9.40
N CYS A 97 -11.14 8.88 10.44
CA CYS A 97 -10.29 9.65 11.35
C CYS A 97 -8.79 9.38 11.18
N ILE A 98 -8.38 8.45 10.31
CA ILE A 98 -6.98 8.06 10.08
C ILE A 98 -6.68 7.95 8.58
N ASP A 99 -5.57 8.56 8.13
CA ASP A 99 -4.93 8.35 6.83
C ASP A 99 -3.44 8.03 7.00
N MET A 100 -3.02 6.79 6.71
CA MET A 100 -1.65 6.29 6.98
C MET A 100 -0.85 5.96 5.71
N GLN A 101 -1.00 6.74 4.63
CA GLN A 101 -0.35 6.46 3.33
C GLN A 101 1.18 6.43 3.40
N ASP A 102 1.80 7.50 3.91
CA ASP A 102 3.24 7.61 4.15
C ASP A 102 3.48 8.22 5.53
N GLU A 103 3.32 9.54 5.65
CA GLU A 103 3.04 10.16 6.94
C GLU A 103 1.61 9.81 7.37
N GLY A 104 1.45 9.59 8.67
CA GLY A 104 0.17 9.34 9.30
C GLY A 104 -0.51 10.65 9.66
N TYR A 105 -1.77 10.78 9.29
CA TYR A 105 -2.61 11.91 9.69
C TYR A 105 -3.83 11.39 10.45
N ASN A 106 -4.21 12.07 11.53
CA ASN A 106 -5.42 11.77 12.27
C ASN A 106 -6.09 13.03 12.82
N CYS A 107 -7.41 12.98 12.98
CA CYS A 107 -8.20 14.02 13.66
C CYS A 107 -8.77 13.55 15.02
N GLU A 108 -8.60 12.27 15.36
CA GLU A 108 -8.98 11.69 16.66
C GLU A 108 -7.89 11.92 17.71
N TRP A 109 -8.25 12.40 18.90
CA TRP A 109 -7.30 12.76 19.96
C TRP A 109 -7.51 12.04 21.30
N SER A 110 -8.54 11.19 21.44
CA SER A 110 -8.86 10.53 22.73
C SER A 110 -9.61 9.21 22.60
N GLN A 111 -9.82 8.54 23.73
CA GLN A 111 -10.61 7.30 23.83
C GLN A 111 -12.08 7.53 23.48
N GLU A 112 -12.64 6.65 22.64
CA GLU A 112 -14.05 6.71 22.21
C GLU A 112 -15.00 5.99 23.18
N LEU A 113 -14.47 5.05 23.94
CA LEU A 113 -15.21 4.34 24.99
C LEU A 113 -15.41 5.24 26.21
N LYS A 114 -16.52 5.02 26.92
CA LYS A 114 -16.73 5.67 28.22
C LYS A 114 -15.65 5.23 29.21
N ILE A 115 -15.42 6.03 30.25
CA ILE A 115 -14.34 5.74 31.20
C ILE A 115 -14.48 4.39 31.92
N HIS A 116 -15.71 3.96 32.21
CA HIS A 116 -15.98 2.64 32.81
C HIS A 116 -15.82 1.50 31.81
N GLU A 117 -16.21 1.70 30.55
CA GLU A 117 -15.99 0.73 29.46
C GLU A 117 -14.49 0.58 29.17
N SER A 118 -13.75 1.69 29.19
CA SER A 118 -12.30 1.71 29.04
C SER A 118 -11.61 0.91 30.15
N PHE A 119 -11.99 1.16 31.40
CA PHE A 119 -11.51 0.37 32.53
C PHE A 119 -11.83 -1.13 32.37
N ASP A 120 -13.05 -1.46 31.94
CA ASP A 120 -13.47 -2.84 31.73
C ASP A 120 -12.59 -3.55 30.68
N GLU A 121 -12.34 -2.91 29.54
CA GLU A 121 -11.46 -3.41 28.48
C GLU A 121 -10.01 -3.59 28.97
N TYR A 122 -9.49 -2.66 29.78
CA TYR A 122 -8.14 -2.76 30.35
C TYR A 122 -8.03 -3.92 31.34
N LEU A 123 -9.03 -4.11 32.21
CA LEU A 123 -9.09 -5.24 33.14
C LEU A 123 -9.28 -6.58 32.40
N ASN A 124 -10.09 -6.61 31.34
CA ASN A 124 -10.26 -7.78 30.48
C ASN A 124 -8.92 -8.19 29.85
N ALA A 125 -8.18 -7.24 29.25
CA ALA A 125 -6.86 -7.50 28.70
C ALA A 125 -5.88 -7.99 29.77
N TRP A 126 -5.88 -7.37 30.94
CA TRP A 126 -5.01 -7.73 32.06
C TRP A 126 -5.21 -9.19 32.47
N ILE A 127 -6.46 -9.63 32.66
CA ILE A 127 -6.78 -11.01 33.04
C ILE A 127 -6.42 -11.99 31.93
N ILE A 128 -6.81 -11.72 30.68
CA ILE A 128 -6.54 -12.64 29.55
C ILE A 128 -5.03 -12.80 29.30
N ILE A 129 -4.23 -11.74 29.45
CA ILE A 129 -2.77 -11.81 29.34
C ILE A 129 -2.16 -12.75 30.39
N HIS A 130 -2.64 -12.71 31.64
CA HIS A 130 -2.18 -13.64 32.67
C HIS A 130 -2.56 -15.09 32.34
N ILE A 131 -3.78 -15.32 31.82
CA ILE A 131 -4.20 -16.64 31.34
C ILE A 131 -3.32 -17.11 30.18
N LEU A 132 -3.02 -16.26 29.21
CA LEU A 132 -2.14 -16.59 28.09
C LEU A 132 -0.73 -16.97 28.56
N ARG A 133 -0.15 -16.18 29.48
CA ARG A 133 1.15 -16.49 30.08
C ARG A 133 1.15 -17.86 30.75
N HIS A 134 0.09 -18.15 31.52
CA HIS A 134 -0.08 -19.44 32.17
C HIS A 134 -0.22 -20.59 31.16
N LYS A 135 -1.11 -20.45 30.16
CA LYS A 135 -1.37 -21.46 29.13
C LYS A 135 -0.14 -21.76 28.28
N PHE A 136 0.71 -20.77 28.01
CA PHE A 136 1.99 -20.97 27.32
C PHE A 136 3.12 -21.50 28.22
N GLY A 137 2.88 -21.66 29.53
CA GLY A 137 3.85 -22.18 30.49
C GLY A 137 5.02 -21.24 30.76
N TRP A 138 4.85 -19.93 30.57
CA TRP A 138 5.91 -18.94 30.79
C TRP A 138 6.05 -18.62 32.29
N LYS A 139 7.25 -18.83 32.85
CA LYS A 139 7.53 -18.70 34.28
C LYS A 139 7.99 -17.28 34.66
N GLY A 140 7.86 -16.92 35.95
CA GLY A 140 8.30 -15.63 36.49
C GLY A 140 7.25 -14.51 36.37
N GLU A 141 7.63 -13.30 36.79
CA GLU A 141 6.79 -12.09 36.72
C GLU A 141 6.27 -11.84 35.29
N LEU A 142 5.10 -11.17 35.17
CA LEU A 142 4.49 -10.89 33.87
C LEU A 142 5.41 -10.07 32.93
N GLY A 143 6.27 -9.22 33.49
CA GLY A 143 7.23 -8.44 32.70
C GLY A 143 6.61 -7.36 31.83
N THR A 144 5.42 -6.86 32.20
CA THR A 144 4.58 -5.92 31.43
C THR A 144 4.08 -4.80 32.32
N ILE A 145 4.01 -3.57 31.80
CA ILE A 145 3.48 -2.39 32.48
C ILE A 145 2.34 -1.80 31.66
N PHE A 146 1.18 -1.61 32.29
CA PHE A 146 0.11 -0.76 31.76
C PHE A 146 0.30 0.65 32.32
N ASN A 147 0.38 1.65 31.45
CA ASN A 147 0.59 3.05 31.79
C ASN A 147 -0.64 3.86 31.44
N MET A 148 -1.30 4.44 32.45
CA MET A 148 -2.48 5.27 32.26
C MET A 148 -2.15 6.50 31.41
N SER A 149 -3.13 7.05 30.69
CA SER A 149 -2.99 8.34 30.02
C SER A 149 -4.18 9.23 30.33
N VAL A 150 -3.91 10.49 30.67
CA VAL A 150 -4.93 11.53 30.93
C VAL A 150 -4.53 12.84 30.26
N GLY A 151 -5.52 13.66 29.87
CA GLY A 151 -5.28 14.94 29.21
C GLY A 151 -6.43 15.90 29.45
N TYR A 152 -6.58 16.36 30.70
CA TYR A 152 -7.58 17.34 31.14
C TYR A 152 -6.92 18.52 31.80
N ASN A 153 -7.68 19.59 32.02
CA ASN A 153 -7.34 20.57 33.03
C ASN A 153 -7.50 19.94 34.43
N LEU A 154 -7.03 20.62 35.48
CA LEU A 154 -7.07 20.12 36.85
C LEU A 154 -8.50 19.80 37.30
N ASP A 155 -9.48 20.65 36.95
CA ASP A 155 -10.89 20.42 37.28
C ASP A 155 -11.41 19.10 36.68
N GLY A 156 -11.04 18.78 35.44
CA GLY A 156 -11.39 17.51 34.80
C GLY A 156 -10.71 16.32 35.48
N ILE A 157 -9.45 16.46 35.89
CA ILE A 157 -8.74 15.42 36.66
C ILE A 157 -9.38 15.17 38.03
N LEU A 158 -9.89 16.21 38.68
CA LEU A 158 -10.56 16.14 39.98
C LEU A 158 -12.01 15.62 39.89
N ASN A 159 -12.54 15.41 38.68
CA ASN A 159 -13.88 14.88 38.50
C ASN A 159 -14.01 13.46 39.11
N LYS A 160 -15.17 13.18 39.70
CA LYS A 160 -15.47 11.92 40.41
C LYS A 160 -15.23 10.68 39.54
N ASN A 161 -15.57 10.73 38.26
CA ASN A 161 -15.39 9.61 37.35
C ASN A 161 -13.90 9.32 37.05
N VAL A 162 -13.07 10.35 36.90
CA VAL A 162 -11.61 10.21 36.72
C VAL A 162 -10.93 9.75 38.00
N GLN A 163 -11.35 10.28 39.16
CA GLN A 163 -10.86 9.80 40.46
C GLN A 163 -11.21 8.32 40.69
N TRP A 164 -12.45 7.92 40.38
CA TRP A 164 -12.86 6.53 40.39
C TRP A 164 -11.97 5.67 39.48
N PHE A 165 -11.65 6.14 38.28
CA PHE A 165 -10.77 5.42 37.37
C PHE A 165 -9.38 5.20 37.97
N PHE A 166 -8.76 6.24 38.55
CA PHE A 166 -7.46 6.09 39.21
C PHE A 166 -7.50 5.07 40.36
N ASP A 167 -8.52 5.15 41.20
CA ASP A 167 -8.66 4.25 42.35
C ASP A 167 -8.84 2.80 41.89
N LYS A 168 -9.61 2.57 40.82
CA LYS A 168 -9.81 1.24 40.23
C LYS A 168 -8.60 0.72 39.48
N MET A 169 -7.81 1.57 38.84
CA MET A 169 -6.55 1.15 38.20
C MET A 169 -5.50 0.74 39.23
N GLN A 170 -5.45 1.40 40.40
CA GLN A 170 -4.57 1.02 41.51
C GLN A 170 -5.10 -0.19 42.31
N ASN A 171 -6.42 -0.37 42.39
CA ASN A 171 -7.03 -1.51 43.09
C ASN A 171 -8.39 -1.91 42.48
N CYS A 172 -8.38 -2.99 41.70
CA CYS A 172 -9.55 -3.57 41.05
C CYS A 172 -10.00 -4.90 41.68
N LYS A 173 -9.68 -5.17 42.96
CA LYS A 173 -9.87 -6.49 43.57
C LYS A 173 -11.28 -7.04 43.39
N THR A 174 -12.31 -6.22 43.62
CA THR A 174 -13.72 -6.63 43.51
C THR A 174 -14.07 -6.99 42.07
N GLU A 175 -13.82 -6.07 41.13
CA GLU A 175 -14.13 -6.24 39.71
C GLU A 175 -13.36 -7.42 39.09
N LYS A 176 -12.09 -7.59 39.50
CA LYS A 176 -11.26 -8.72 39.09
C LYS A 176 -11.85 -10.03 39.56
N LEU A 177 -12.27 -10.14 40.83
CA LEU A 177 -12.86 -11.36 41.37
C LEU A 177 -14.17 -11.72 40.67
N GLU A 178 -15.01 -10.74 40.35
CA GLU A 178 -16.24 -10.96 39.58
C GLU A 178 -15.92 -11.57 38.20
N LYS A 179 -14.95 -11.00 37.47
CA LYS A 179 -14.52 -11.52 36.17
C LYS A 179 -13.88 -12.90 36.27
N ILE A 180 -13.02 -13.15 37.27
CA ILE A 180 -12.43 -14.47 37.53
C ILE A 180 -13.53 -15.51 37.79
N ASN A 181 -14.50 -15.21 38.65
CA ASN A 181 -15.62 -16.10 38.94
C ASN A 181 -16.43 -16.41 37.69
N SER A 182 -16.61 -15.42 36.82
CA SER A 182 -17.33 -15.57 35.56
C SER A 182 -16.60 -16.45 34.52
N LEU A 183 -15.28 -16.56 34.62
CA LEU A 183 -14.44 -17.39 33.76
C LEU A 183 -14.17 -18.78 34.34
N LYS A 184 -14.47 -19.02 35.62
CA LYS A 184 -14.13 -20.28 36.31
C LYS A 184 -14.70 -21.52 35.63
N SER A 185 -15.88 -21.43 35.01
CA SER A 185 -16.48 -22.53 34.25
C SER A 185 -15.75 -22.82 32.93
N LEU A 186 -15.13 -21.80 32.32
CA LEU A 186 -14.42 -21.91 31.05
C LEU A 186 -12.93 -22.24 31.25
N TYR A 187 -12.33 -21.75 32.33
CA TYR A 187 -10.91 -21.98 32.65
C TYR A 187 -10.71 -22.15 34.17
N PRO A 188 -10.94 -23.36 34.72
CA PRO A 188 -10.90 -23.60 36.16
C PRO A 188 -9.56 -23.24 36.83
N GLU A 189 -8.44 -23.36 36.11
CA GLU A 189 -7.09 -23.08 36.63
C GLU A 189 -6.84 -21.59 36.93
N ILE A 190 -7.71 -20.68 36.47
CA ILE A 190 -7.58 -19.24 36.71
C ILE A 190 -7.44 -18.89 38.20
N VAL A 191 -8.03 -19.69 39.08
CA VAL A 191 -7.98 -19.48 40.55
C VAL A 191 -6.58 -19.69 41.12
N ASN A 192 -5.69 -20.36 40.39
CA ASN A 192 -4.30 -20.61 40.78
C ASN A 192 -3.33 -19.60 40.15
N ILE A 193 -3.82 -18.71 39.28
CA ILE A 193 -2.99 -17.69 38.64
C ILE A 193 -2.93 -16.47 39.55
N ASP A 194 -1.70 -16.06 39.89
CA ASP A 194 -1.48 -14.81 40.61
C ASP A 194 -1.68 -13.62 39.65
N ILE A 195 -2.84 -12.96 39.77
CA ILE A 195 -3.19 -11.77 39.00
C ILE A 195 -3.23 -10.60 39.99
N SER A 196 -2.36 -9.61 39.79
CA SER A 196 -2.29 -8.41 40.65
C SER A 196 -3.62 -7.65 40.69
N ASP A 197 -3.99 -7.16 41.88
CA ASP A 197 -5.11 -6.22 42.09
C ASP A 197 -4.80 -4.81 41.57
N CYS A 198 -3.53 -4.48 41.33
CA CYS A 198 -3.08 -3.23 40.77
C CYS A 198 -2.76 -3.40 39.28
N ILE A 199 -3.60 -2.84 38.41
CA ILE A 199 -3.34 -2.77 36.96
C ILE A 199 -2.26 -1.73 36.69
N SER A 200 -2.36 -0.55 37.31
CA SER A 200 -1.42 0.56 37.08
C SER A 200 -1.30 1.51 38.28
N ASP A 201 -0.06 1.87 38.58
CA ASP A 201 0.41 2.86 39.55
C ASP A 201 1.22 3.98 38.87
N ASN A 202 1.10 4.09 37.55
CA ASN A 202 1.88 4.98 36.71
C ASN A 202 1.02 5.63 35.63
N ILE A 203 1.39 6.85 35.22
CA ILE A 203 0.56 7.68 34.36
C ILE A 203 1.39 8.61 33.47
N THR A 204 0.96 8.75 32.21
CA THR A 204 1.38 9.82 31.31
C THR A 204 0.35 10.95 31.34
N LEU A 205 0.79 12.16 31.69
CA LEU A 205 0.04 13.38 31.45
C LEU A 205 0.24 13.81 29.99
N SER A 206 -0.79 13.65 29.17
CA SER A 206 -0.86 14.20 27.81
C SER A 206 -1.19 15.68 27.89
N THR A 207 -0.21 16.54 27.63
CA THR A 207 -0.43 17.99 27.57
C THR A 207 -1.34 18.32 26.39
N MET A 208 -2.50 18.89 26.64
CA MET A 208 -3.37 19.40 25.57
C MET A 208 -2.67 20.58 24.87
N HIS A 209 -2.82 20.67 23.55
CA HIS A 209 -2.41 21.87 22.81
C HIS A 209 -3.14 23.08 23.39
N GLY A 210 -2.40 24.13 23.76
CA GLY A 210 -2.98 25.32 24.40
C GLY A 210 -3.09 25.26 25.92
N CYS A 211 -2.66 24.18 26.57
CA CYS A 211 -2.69 24.10 28.03
C CYS A 211 -1.64 25.04 28.66
N PRO A 212 -2.03 25.97 29.56
CA PRO A 212 -1.09 26.87 30.22
C PRO A 212 0.01 26.11 30.98
N PRO A 213 1.26 26.62 31.01
CA PRO A 213 2.36 25.95 31.71
C PRO A 213 2.09 25.69 33.19
N ASP A 214 1.46 26.63 33.89
CA ASP A 214 1.11 26.50 35.30
C ASP A 214 0.06 25.42 35.54
N GLU A 215 -0.85 25.22 34.59
CA GLU A 215 -1.86 24.17 34.64
C GLU A 215 -1.22 22.78 34.50
N ILE A 216 -0.28 22.62 33.56
CA ILE A 216 0.49 21.38 33.39
C ILE A 216 1.22 21.02 34.68
N GLU A 217 1.89 22.00 35.31
CA GLU A 217 2.62 21.77 36.56
C GLU A 217 1.67 21.40 37.71
N LYS A 218 0.53 22.09 37.86
CA LYS A 218 -0.46 21.78 38.91
C LYS A 218 -0.96 20.35 38.81
N ILE A 219 -1.33 19.90 37.60
CA ILE A 219 -1.84 18.55 37.37
C ILE A 219 -0.76 17.51 37.67
N ALA A 220 0.44 17.67 37.11
CA ALA A 220 1.53 16.73 37.33
C ALA A 220 1.94 16.68 38.81
N ALA A 221 1.98 17.83 39.49
CA ALA A 221 2.24 17.89 40.92
C ALA A 221 1.15 17.14 41.71
N TYR A 222 -0.13 17.34 41.40
CA TYR A 222 -1.24 16.61 42.04
C TYR A 222 -1.13 15.08 41.85
N LEU A 223 -0.82 14.63 40.63
CA LEU A 223 -0.63 13.19 40.35
C LEU A 223 0.54 12.61 41.15
N ILE A 224 1.61 13.38 41.32
CA ILE A 224 2.81 13.00 42.09
C ILE A 224 2.52 13.01 43.60
N THR A 225 2.05 14.11 44.16
CA THR A 225 2.00 14.33 45.63
C THR A 225 0.76 13.74 46.25
N GLU A 226 -0.41 13.94 45.63
CA GLU A 226 -1.71 13.52 46.19
C GLU A 226 -2.06 12.09 45.79
N LYS A 227 -1.93 11.75 44.50
CA LYS A 227 -2.23 10.39 44.00
C LYS A 227 -1.06 9.42 44.14
N LYS A 228 0.15 9.92 44.41
CA LYS A 228 1.39 9.12 44.57
C LYS A 228 1.67 8.21 43.38
N LEU A 229 1.37 8.69 42.17
CA LEU A 229 1.59 7.98 40.92
C LEU A 229 2.98 8.28 40.35
N HIS A 230 3.63 7.26 39.80
CA HIS A 230 4.79 7.46 38.94
C HIS A 230 4.34 8.23 37.69
N THR A 231 4.85 9.43 37.47
CA THR A 231 4.27 10.38 36.52
C THR A 231 5.24 10.74 35.40
N THR A 232 4.78 10.61 34.16
CA THR A 232 5.51 11.04 32.96
C THR A 232 4.78 12.22 32.33
N VAL A 233 5.47 13.30 31.97
CA VAL A 233 4.87 14.44 31.26
C VAL A 233 5.19 14.37 29.78
N LYS A 234 4.15 14.36 28.94
CA LYS A 234 4.29 14.40 27.49
C LYS A 234 4.70 15.79 27.04
N LEU A 235 5.65 15.88 26.12
CA LEU A 235 6.16 17.11 25.55
C LEU A 235 6.04 17.09 24.02
N ASN A 236 5.64 18.23 23.46
CA ASN A 236 5.39 18.41 22.03
C ASN A 236 6.66 18.80 21.24
N PRO A 237 6.72 18.54 19.92
CA PRO A 237 7.91 18.76 19.10
C PRO A 237 8.15 20.26 18.85
N THR A 238 7.11 21.08 19.07
CA THR A 238 7.11 22.54 19.03
C THR A 238 8.12 23.17 19.98
N LEU A 239 8.58 22.45 21.01
CA LEU A 239 9.70 22.85 21.89
C LEU A 239 11.02 23.12 21.15
N LEU A 240 11.18 22.58 19.94
CA LEU A 240 12.33 22.88 19.10
C LEU A 240 12.35 24.36 18.67
N GLY A 241 11.18 24.99 18.55
CA GLY A 241 10.97 26.33 18.03
C GLY A 241 10.58 26.33 16.55
N ALA A 242 9.83 27.35 16.12
CA ALA A 242 9.23 27.42 14.79
C ALA A 242 10.25 27.42 13.65
N GLU A 243 11.31 28.21 13.78
CA GLU A 243 12.36 28.33 12.76
C GLU A 243 13.07 27.00 12.54
N LYS A 244 13.59 26.37 13.61
CA LYS A 244 14.36 25.14 13.50
C LYS A 244 13.49 23.95 13.09
N LEU A 245 12.24 23.88 13.55
CA LEU A 245 11.30 22.84 13.14
C LEU A 245 11.01 22.93 11.64
N ARG A 246 10.67 24.13 11.14
CA ARG A 246 10.39 24.36 9.71
C ARG A 246 11.63 24.18 8.85
N GLN A 247 12.81 24.53 9.35
CA GLN A 247 14.08 24.22 8.67
C GLN A 247 14.20 22.71 8.43
N ILE A 248 14.05 21.88 9.47
CA ILE A 248 14.14 20.43 9.34
C ILE A 248 13.04 19.91 8.42
N LEU A 249 11.78 20.24 8.71
CA LEU A 249 10.64 19.66 7.99
C LEU A 249 10.58 20.08 6.52
N ASN A 250 10.68 21.38 6.24
CA ASN A 250 10.39 21.94 4.93
C ASN A 250 11.64 22.11 4.05
N ASN A 251 12.80 22.41 4.64
CA ASN A 251 14.03 22.66 3.86
C ASN A 251 14.90 21.41 3.77
N ASP A 252 15.21 20.79 4.92
CA ASP A 252 16.13 19.64 4.96
C ASP A 252 15.45 18.36 4.47
N LEU A 253 14.22 18.10 4.94
CA LEU A 253 13.43 16.92 4.57
C LEU A 253 12.48 17.17 3.37
N GLU A 254 12.38 18.41 2.90
CA GLU A 254 11.62 18.83 1.71
C GLU A 254 10.09 18.61 1.77
N TYR A 255 9.51 18.40 2.96
CA TYR A 255 8.06 18.18 3.08
C TYR A 255 7.25 19.45 2.78
N LYS A 256 6.21 19.31 1.95
CA LYS A 256 5.22 20.38 1.69
C LYS A 256 4.12 20.44 2.75
N ILE A 257 4.49 20.38 4.03
CA ILE A 257 3.56 20.36 5.17
C ILE A 257 3.60 21.71 5.90
N THR A 258 2.43 22.27 6.20
CA THR A 258 2.31 23.55 6.90
C THR A 258 2.03 23.33 8.39
N VAL A 259 2.98 23.73 9.23
CA VAL A 259 2.81 23.85 10.69
C VAL A 259 2.47 25.30 10.99
N PRO A 260 1.24 25.63 11.46
CA PRO A 260 0.84 27.02 11.66
C PRO A 260 1.48 27.65 12.91
N ASP A 261 1.59 28.98 12.95
CA ASP A 261 2.19 29.69 14.09
C ASP A 261 1.42 29.47 15.40
N ILE A 262 0.09 29.31 15.31
CA ILE A 262 -0.78 29.04 16.46
C ILE A 262 -0.38 27.76 17.23
N ALA A 263 0.15 26.74 16.53
CA ALA A 263 0.63 25.52 17.17
C ALA A 263 1.81 25.79 18.13
N PHE A 264 2.64 26.79 17.81
CA PHE A 264 3.73 27.21 18.69
C PHE A 264 3.24 28.16 19.77
N GLU A 265 2.28 29.05 19.48
CA GLU A 265 1.73 30.02 20.44
C GLU A 265 1.09 29.33 21.64
N HIS A 266 0.28 28.32 21.36
CA HIS A 266 -0.51 27.55 22.31
C HIS A 266 0.32 26.53 23.12
N ASP A 267 1.40 26.01 22.55
CA ASP A 267 2.20 24.98 23.21
C ASP A 267 3.19 25.53 24.25
N LEU A 268 3.57 24.64 25.17
CA LEU A 268 4.55 24.90 26.23
C LEU A 268 5.86 25.47 25.64
N LYS A 269 6.30 26.61 26.16
CA LYS A 269 7.56 27.24 25.75
C LYS A 269 8.75 26.52 26.38
N TYR A 270 9.88 26.54 25.68
CA TYR A 270 11.10 25.86 26.14
C TYR A 270 11.56 26.33 27.52
N SER A 271 11.63 27.65 27.77
CA SER A 271 12.04 28.19 29.08
C SER A 271 11.15 27.75 30.24
N ASP A 272 9.84 27.65 30.01
CA ASP A 272 8.89 27.23 31.05
C ASP A 272 8.95 25.71 31.25
N SER A 273 9.19 24.94 30.19
CA SER A 273 9.42 23.50 30.31
C SER A 273 10.59 23.19 31.27
N ILE A 274 11.69 23.93 31.22
CA ILE A 274 12.83 23.73 32.13
C ILE A 274 12.43 23.94 33.59
N LYS A 275 11.66 24.99 33.89
CA LYS A 275 11.20 25.29 35.25
C LYS A 275 10.30 24.18 35.79
N ILE A 276 9.32 23.75 34.98
CA ILE A 276 8.37 22.71 35.33
C ILE A 276 9.08 21.37 35.57
N ILE A 277 10.01 20.99 34.68
CA ILE A 277 10.78 19.75 34.81
C ILE A 277 11.54 19.72 36.15
N ASN A 278 12.28 20.79 36.48
CA ASN A 278 13.02 20.87 37.74
C ASN A 278 12.07 20.79 38.96
N SER A 279 10.95 21.53 38.93
CA SER A 279 9.95 21.51 40.01
C SER A 279 9.38 20.11 40.24
N LEU A 280 8.97 19.43 39.17
CA LEU A 280 8.37 18.09 39.25
C LEU A 280 9.38 17.01 39.65
N GLN A 281 10.65 17.12 39.21
CA GLN A 281 11.72 16.24 39.67
C GLN A 281 11.92 16.33 41.18
N MET A 282 11.92 17.55 41.75
CA MET A 282 12.03 17.75 43.19
C MET A 282 10.84 17.14 43.93
N LYS A 283 9.60 17.46 43.51
CA LYS A 283 8.37 16.92 44.14
C LYS A 283 8.30 15.39 44.08
N ALA A 284 8.69 14.79 42.97
CA ALA A 284 8.73 13.34 42.82
C ALA A 284 9.75 12.69 43.76
N LYS A 285 10.95 13.29 43.88
CA LYS A 285 11.98 12.85 44.81
C LYS A 285 11.53 12.94 46.27
N GLU A 286 10.87 14.04 46.66
CA GLU A 286 10.32 14.23 48.00
C GLU A 286 9.21 13.22 48.33
N THR A 287 8.38 12.89 47.34
CA THR A 287 7.27 11.93 47.51
C THR A 287 7.73 10.47 47.41
N GLY A 288 8.91 10.20 46.84
CA GLY A 288 9.43 8.85 46.63
C GLY A 288 8.83 8.14 45.41
N VAL A 289 8.38 8.88 44.41
CA VAL A 289 7.85 8.35 43.15
C VAL A 289 8.76 8.70 41.97
N PHE A 290 8.48 8.08 40.81
CA PHE A 290 9.25 8.32 39.60
C PHE A 290 8.68 9.53 38.86
N PHE A 291 9.57 10.33 38.27
CA PHE A 291 9.23 11.35 37.28
C PHE A 291 10.05 11.17 36.01
N GLY A 292 9.42 11.35 34.85
CA GLY A 292 10.08 11.31 33.56
C GLY A 292 9.35 12.10 32.49
N LEU A 293 9.87 12.06 31.27
CA LEU A 293 9.33 12.77 30.11
C LEU A 293 8.95 11.79 29.00
N LYS A 294 7.98 12.19 28.17
CA LYS A 294 7.64 11.48 26.94
C LYS A 294 7.70 12.45 25.77
N LEU A 295 8.46 12.12 24.73
CA LEU A 295 8.42 12.87 23.48
C LEU A 295 7.31 12.34 22.58
N THR A 296 6.40 13.24 22.21
CA THR A 296 5.13 12.92 21.55
C THR A 296 5.27 12.14 20.25
N ASN A 297 4.18 11.47 19.87
CA ASN A 297 3.97 10.77 18.62
C ASN A 297 3.33 11.63 17.52
N THR A 298 2.91 12.87 17.81
CA THR A 298 2.16 13.71 16.88
C THR A 298 2.64 15.17 16.82
N LEU A 299 2.43 15.82 15.68
CA LEU A 299 2.64 17.25 15.42
C LEU A 299 1.38 17.83 14.77
N GLU A 300 0.85 18.91 15.32
CA GLU A 300 -0.31 19.60 14.75
C GLU A 300 0.07 20.32 13.43
N VAL A 301 -0.74 20.12 12.38
CA VAL A 301 -0.52 20.68 11.03
C VAL A 301 -1.85 21.11 10.40
N VAL A 302 -1.79 21.97 9.38
CA VAL A 302 -2.96 22.35 8.58
C VAL A 302 -3.45 21.16 7.76
N ASN A 303 -4.76 20.91 7.76
CA ASN A 303 -5.37 19.89 6.91
C ASN A 303 -5.32 20.31 5.43
N GLN A 304 -4.62 19.50 4.62
CA GLN A 304 -4.52 19.66 3.16
C GLN A 304 -5.02 18.40 2.42
N LYS A 305 -5.75 17.53 3.11
CA LYS A 305 -6.19 16.23 2.62
C LYS A 305 -7.69 16.21 2.34
N ASP A 306 -8.06 15.63 1.21
CA ASP A 306 -9.47 15.42 0.82
C ASP A 306 -10.12 14.21 1.52
N VAL A 307 -9.35 13.45 2.31
CA VAL A 307 -9.83 12.23 2.99
C VAL A 307 -10.66 12.51 4.24
N PHE A 308 -10.37 13.63 4.91
CA PHE A 308 -11.08 14.04 6.12
C PHE A 308 -12.27 14.95 5.77
N PRO A 309 -13.30 15.02 6.63
CA PRO A 309 -14.41 15.94 6.45
C PRO A 309 -13.95 17.40 6.22
N PRO A 310 -14.59 18.17 5.31
CA PRO A 310 -14.14 19.53 4.95
C PRO A 310 -14.11 20.56 6.09
N ASN A 311 -14.78 20.28 7.21
CA ASN A 311 -14.78 21.09 8.42
C ASN A 311 -13.50 20.92 9.26
N GLU A 312 -12.74 19.84 9.07
CA GLU A 312 -11.47 19.62 9.75
C GLU A 312 -10.39 20.51 9.14
N LYS A 313 -10.07 21.63 9.80
CA LYS A 313 -9.02 22.57 9.33
C LYS A 313 -7.61 22.17 9.78
N MET A 314 -7.53 21.39 10.85
CA MET A 314 -6.29 20.99 11.52
C MET A 314 -6.25 19.47 11.64
N MET A 315 -5.06 18.89 11.64
CA MET A 315 -4.85 17.45 11.82
C MET A 315 -3.53 17.18 12.53
N TYR A 316 -3.37 15.97 13.05
CA TYR A 316 -2.16 15.53 13.73
C TYR A 316 -1.32 14.67 12.80
N MET A 317 -0.13 15.14 12.45
CA MET A 317 0.88 14.41 11.68
C MET A 317 1.70 13.50 12.59
N SER A 318 1.95 12.28 12.16
CA SER A 318 2.85 11.30 12.76
C SER A 318 3.62 10.57 11.66
N GLY A 319 4.62 9.78 12.02
CA GLY A 319 5.40 9.01 11.05
C GLY A 319 6.86 9.45 10.98
N ARG A 320 7.51 9.14 9.86
CA ARG A 320 8.96 9.22 9.71
C ARG A 320 9.46 10.67 9.66
N ALA A 321 8.67 11.61 9.13
CA ALA A 321 9.02 13.04 9.14
C ALA A 321 9.17 13.61 10.56
N LEU A 322 8.45 13.03 11.54
CA LEU A 322 8.50 13.49 12.93
C LEU A 322 9.76 13.03 13.67
N HIS A 323 10.43 11.98 13.17
CA HIS A 323 11.57 11.38 13.85
C HIS A 323 12.76 12.34 13.99
N PRO A 324 13.26 13.00 12.92
CA PRO A 324 14.39 13.92 13.05
C PRO A 324 14.08 15.13 13.96
N ILE A 325 12.85 15.65 13.92
CA ILE A 325 12.41 16.76 14.77
C ILE A 325 12.49 16.35 16.25
N SER A 326 11.87 15.23 16.62
CA SER A 326 11.79 14.81 18.02
C SER A 326 13.12 14.30 18.59
N ILE A 327 13.98 13.69 17.77
CA ILE A 327 15.36 13.38 18.18
C ILE A 327 16.13 14.67 18.49
N ASN A 328 15.94 15.74 17.70
CA ASN A 328 16.56 17.03 17.97
C ASN A 328 15.99 17.70 19.24
N VAL A 329 14.70 17.51 19.56
CA VAL A 329 14.13 17.92 20.86
C VAL A 329 14.77 17.13 22.00
N ALA A 330 14.91 15.81 21.86
CA ALA A 330 15.58 14.97 22.86
C ALA A 330 17.01 15.43 23.12
N ALA A 331 17.79 15.68 22.06
CA ALA A 331 19.17 16.16 22.15
C ALA A 331 19.24 17.51 22.87
N LYS A 332 18.35 18.45 22.53
CA LYS A 332 18.27 19.78 23.16
C LYS A 332 17.94 19.68 24.66
N LEU A 333 16.99 18.85 25.05
CA LEU A 333 16.62 18.64 26.45
C LEU A 333 17.74 17.94 27.23
N GLN A 334 18.31 16.85 26.68
CA GLN A 334 19.39 16.14 27.37
C GLN A 334 20.66 16.99 27.50
N ALA A 335 20.96 17.87 26.54
CA ALA A 335 22.08 18.80 26.68
C ALA A 335 21.88 19.78 27.86
N GLU A 336 20.67 20.34 28.01
CA GLU A 336 20.32 21.26 29.10
C GLU A 336 20.43 20.60 30.48
N PHE A 337 19.94 19.37 30.59
CA PHE A 337 19.97 18.58 31.83
C PHE A 337 21.18 17.66 31.94
N LYS A 338 22.21 17.86 31.12
CA LYS A 338 23.46 17.10 31.12
C LYS A 338 23.27 15.58 31.10
N GLY A 339 22.25 15.06 30.41
CA GLY A 339 21.95 13.63 30.31
C GLY A 339 21.15 13.02 31.48
N GLU A 340 20.58 13.83 32.38
CA GLU A 340 19.90 13.34 33.60
C GLU A 340 18.41 13.01 33.42
N LEU A 341 17.83 13.31 32.26
CA LEU A 341 16.40 13.08 32.04
C LEU A 341 16.14 11.62 31.66
N ASP A 342 15.10 11.03 32.26
CA ASP A 342 14.49 9.79 31.77
C ASP A 342 13.43 10.15 30.72
N ILE A 343 13.66 9.75 29.48
CA ILE A 343 12.82 10.11 28.33
C ILE A 343 12.31 8.84 27.64
N SER A 344 11.00 8.64 27.67
CA SER A 344 10.29 7.73 26.78
C SER A 344 10.10 8.36 25.39
N PHE A 345 10.22 7.54 24.34
CA PHE A 345 10.23 8.02 22.96
C PHE A 345 9.19 7.33 22.07
N SER A 346 8.63 8.05 21.09
CA SER A 346 7.63 7.49 20.16
C SER A 346 7.72 8.01 18.71
N ALA A 347 8.06 9.29 18.53
CA ALA A 347 8.06 9.98 17.24
C ALA A 347 8.79 9.23 16.10
N GLY A 348 8.02 8.64 15.19
CA GLY A 348 8.55 7.94 14.01
C GLY A 348 9.48 6.77 14.33
N ALA A 349 9.38 6.21 15.54
CA ALA A 349 10.10 4.99 15.90
C ALA A 349 9.67 3.85 14.96
N ASP A 350 10.64 3.16 14.39
CA ASP A 350 10.45 2.01 13.51
C ASP A 350 11.44 0.87 13.77
N CYS A 351 11.23 -0.27 13.11
CA CYS A 351 12.12 -1.43 13.25
C CYS A 351 13.58 -1.16 12.83
N PHE A 352 13.85 -0.14 12.01
CA PHE A 352 15.19 0.17 11.51
C PHE A 352 15.93 1.21 12.35
N ASN A 353 15.22 1.95 13.22
CA ASN A 353 15.82 2.97 14.08
C ASN A 353 15.73 2.65 15.58
N ILE A 354 15.11 1.53 15.96
CA ILE A 354 14.93 1.14 17.37
C ILE A 354 16.26 1.04 18.13
N SER A 355 17.30 0.47 17.51
CA SER A 355 18.61 0.30 18.12
C SER A 355 19.29 1.64 18.39
N ASP A 356 19.24 2.58 17.44
CA ASP A 356 19.77 3.93 17.63
C ASP A 356 19.04 4.66 18.78
N ILE A 357 17.71 4.54 18.86
CA ILE A 357 16.91 5.16 19.94
C ILE A 357 17.34 4.61 21.31
N VAL A 358 17.44 3.29 21.44
CA VAL A 358 17.85 2.63 22.70
C VAL A 358 19.29 2.99 23.08
N ALA A 359 20.20 3.05 22.09
CA ALA A 359 21.59 3.46 22.30
C ALA A 359 21.72 4.92 22.76
N CYS A 360 20.76 5.78 22.42
CA CYS A 360 20.66 7.15 22.93
C CYS A 360 20.14 7.23 24.39
N GLY A 361 19.87 6.09 25.04
CA GLY A 361 19.31 6.03 26.39
C GLY A 361 17.82 6.36 26.48
N LEU A 362 17.12 6.47 25.34
CA LEU A 362 15.70 6.79 25.29
C LEU A 362 14.87 5.51 25.48
N LYS A 363 14.14 5.41 26.60
CA LYS A 363 13.36 4.21 26.94
C LYS A 363 12.23 4.51 27.95
N PRO A 364 11.11 3.77 27.90
CA PRO A 364 10.74 2.80 26.87
C PRO A 364 10.40 3.47 25.53
N VAL A 365 10.45 2.70 24.46
CA VAL A 365 10.10 3.13 23.09
C VAL A 365 8.72 2.62 22.73
N THR A 366 7.78 3.52 22.47
CA THR A 366 6.39 3.17 22.13
C THR A 366 6.08 3.48 20.67
N VAL A 367 5.39 2.59 19.97
CA VAL A 367 5.04 2.76 18.54
C VAL A 367 3.52 2.85 18.33
N SER A 368 3.09 3.62 17.33
CA SER A 368 1.71 3.57 16.81
C SER A 368 1.67 3.58 15.28
N SER A 369 2.27 4.58 14.61
CA SER A 369 2.12 4.77 13.16
C SER A 369 2.62 3.59 12.32
N ASP A 370 3.76 2.98 12.66
CA ASP A 370 4.28 1.81 11.93
C ASP A 370 3.38 0.57 12.11
N LEU A 371 2.68 0.44 13.25
CA LEU A 371 1.72 -0.65 13.47
C LEU A 371 0.37 -0.40 12.79
N LEU A 372 0.08 0.83 12.34
CA LEU A 372 -1.08 1.12 11.48
C LEU A 372 -0.78 0.84 10.01
N LYS A 373 0.48 0.58 9.65
CA LYS A 373 0.88 0.15 8.30
C LYS A 373 0.81 -1.37 8.16
N PRO A 374 0.80 -1.89 6.92
CA PRO A 374 0.82 -3.33 6.67
C PRO A 374 1.96 -4.02 7.45
N GLY A 375 1.66 -5.22 7.97
CA GLY A 375 2.45 -5.92 9.00
C GLY A 375 1.81 -5.82 10.38
N GLY A 376 1.17 -4.69 10.69
CA GLY A 376 0.37 -4.53 11.91
C GLY A 376 1.14 -4.84 13.18
N TYR A 377 0.47 -5.45 14.16
CA TYR A 377 1.08 -5.91 15.42
C TYR A 377 2.26 -6.87 15.20
N GLY A 378 2.19 -7.74 14.20
CA GLY A 378 3.25 -8.72 13.91
C GLY A 378 4.59 -8.07 13.58
N ARG A 379 4.60 -6.79 13.18
CA ARG A 379 5.83 -6.02 12.94
C ARG A 379 6.70 -5.89 14.20
N LEU A 380 6.11 -5.92 15.41
CA LEU A 380 6.86 -5.80 16.66
C LEU A 380 7.92 -6.90 16.83
N VAL A 381 7.69 -8.08 16.26
CA VAL A 381 8.69 -9.17 16.24
C VAL A 381 9.95 -8.71 15.51
N GLN A 382 9.82 -7.97 14.40
CA GLN A 382 10.98 -7.43 13.71
C GLN A 382 11.74 -6.40 14.56
N TYR A 383 11.06 -5.55 15.34
CA TYR A 383 11.78 -4.61 16.22
C TYR A 383 12.66 -5.36 17.22
N ILE A 384 12.14 -6.47 17.75
CA ILE A 384 12.87 -7.30 18.71
C ILE A 384 14.01 -8.04 18.01
N ASP A 385 13.79 -8.57 16.80
CA ASP A 385 14.83 -9.24 16.00
C ASP A 385 16.00 -8.28 15.71
N GLU A 386 15.71 -7.10 15.16
CA GLU A 386 16.73 -6.09 14.79
C GLU A 386 17.50 -5.62 16.04
N LEU A 387 16.80 -5.33 17.14
CA LEU A 387 17.43 -4.97 18.41
C LEU A 387 18.31 -6.12 18.96
N SER A 388 17.81 -7.36 18.91
CA SER A 388 18.54 -8.53 19.39
C SER A 388 19.81 -8.76 18.58
N ASP A 389 19.74 -8.59 17.27
CA ASP A 389 20.89 -8.79 16.39
C ASP A 389 21.94 -7.70 16.58
N ASP A 390 21.56 -6.45 16.82
CA ASP A 390 22.51 -5.39 17.15
C ASP A 390 23.20 -5.60 18.50
N TYR A 391 22.47 -6.09 19.51
CA TYR A 391 23.07 -6.50 20.79
C TYR A 391 24.11 -7.61 20.60
N LYS A 392 23.81 -8.63 19.77
CA LYS A 392 24.76 -9.70 19.45
C LYS A 392 25.97 -9.18 18.67
N ASN A 393 25.76 -8.31 17.68
CA ASN A 393 26.82 -7.73 16.86
C ASN A 393 27.81 -6.91 17.69
N LEU A 394 27.33 -6.23 18.73
CA LEU A 394 28.16 -5.48 19.68
C LEU A 394 28.65 -6.31 20.88
N ASP A 395 28.28 -7.59 20.98
CA ASP A 395 28.52 -8.44 22.15
C ASP A 395 28.08 -7.77 23.46
N ALA A 396 26.94 -7.08 23.45
CA ALA A 396 26.39 -6.38 24.61
C ALA A 396 25.51 -7.31 25.44
N LYS A 397 25.81 -7.44 26.75
CA LYS A 397 25.07 -8.35 27.66
C LYS A 397 23.91 -7.69 28.38
N ASN A 398 23.86 -6.37 28.37
CA ASN A 398 22.82 -5.56 29.02
C ASN A 398 22.71 -4.19 28.35
N ASN A 399 21.70 -3.41 28.72
CA ASN A 399 21.47 -2.06 28.19
C ASN A 399 22.65 -1.10 28.40
N GLU A 400 23.40 -1.21 29.50
CA GLU A 400 24.53 -0.32 29.80
C GLU A 400 25.70 -0.59 28.85
N GLU A 401 26.07 -1.86 28.67
CA GLU A 401 27.08 -2.28 27.71
C GLU A 401 26.69 -1.90 26.28
N PHE A 402 25.40 -2.01 25.92
CA PHE A 402 24.93 -1.64 24.58
C PHE A 402 25.15 -0.15 24.30
N ILE A 403 24.77 0.73 25.23
CA ILE A 403 24.98 2.18 25.12
C ILE A 403 26.46 2.53 25.01
N LEU A 404 27.31 1.92 25.85
CA LEU A 404 28.76 2.16 25.86
C LEU A 404 29.43 1.72 24.55
N LYS A 405 29.07 0.53 24.05
CA LYS A 405 29.70 -0.08 22.88
C LYS A 405 29.21 0.47 21.55
N HIS A 406 28.03 1.13 21.50
CA HIS A 406 27.43 1.62 20.26
C HIS A 406 28.37 2.51 19.43
N ASN A 407 29.04 3.47 20.09
CA ASN A 407 30.05 4.32 19.46
C ASN A 407 31.47 4.13 20.03
N GLY A 408 31.63 3.46 21.17
CA GLY A 408 32.93 3.07 21.74
C GLY A 408 33.82 4.23 22.24
N LYS A 409 33.26 5.43 22.38
CA LYS A 409 34.02 6.66 22.71
C LYS A 409 34.01 7.05 24.19
N ASN A 410 33.18 6.41 25.00
CA ASN A 410 33.01 6.78 26.40
C ASN A 410 32.85 5.54 27.29
N ASN A 411 33.35 5.65 28.52
CA ASN A 411 33.30 4.58 29.54
C ASN A 411 32.21 4.83 30.59
N ASP A 412 31.56 5.98 30.56
CA ASP A 412 30.41 6.34 31.40
C ASP A 412 29.12 6.26 30.57
N VAL A 413 28.13 5.49 31.06
CA VAL A 413 26.90 5.18 30.32
C VAL A 413 26.11 6.44 29.98
N LYS A 414 26.04 7.39 30.92
CA LYS A 414 25.28 8.63 30.76
C LYS A 414 25.92 9.53 29.69
N ASN A 415 27.23 9.73 29.77
CA ASN A 415 27.95 10.51 28.76
C ASN A 415 27.96 9.81 27.39
N ALA A 416 28.04 8.47 27.35
CA ALA A 416 27.89 7.69 26.13
C ALA A 416 26.52 7.91 25.48
N ALA A 417 25.43 7.80 26.25
CA ALA A 417 24.07 8.02 25.74
C ALA A 417 23.90 9.44 25.17
N LEU A 418 24.42 10.46 25.87
CA LEU A 418 24.36 11.86 25.41
C LEU A 418 25.16 12.07 24.11
N GLU A 419 26.34 11.48 24.00
CA GLU A 419 27.15 11.54 22.77
C GLU A 419 26.48 10.81 21.61
N ASN A 420 25.96 9.60 21.85
CA ASN A 420 25.18 8.83 20.89
C ASN A 420 24.01 9.67 20.35
N LEU A 421 23.25 10.32 21.25
CA LEU A 421 22.12 11.16 20.90
C LEU A 421 22.52 12.39 20.08
N LYS A 422 23.63 13.05 20.44
CA LYS A 422 24.16 14.18 19.66
C LYS A 422 24.50 13.75 18.23
N LEU A 423 25.31 12.71 18.08
CA LEU A 423 25.70 12.19 16.75
C LEU A 423 24.48 11.74 15.94
N TYR A 424 23.52 11.08 16.60
CA TYR A 424 22.31 10.63 15.93
C TYR A 424 21.45 11.81 15.45
N SER A 425 21.27 12.84 16.28
CA SER A 425 20.48 14.03 15.95
C SER A 425 20.99 14.81 14.73
N GLU A 426 22.30 14.83 14.51
CA GLU A 426 22.94 15.42 13.32
C GLU A 426 22.75 14.53 12.09
N ARG A 427 22.91 13.20 12.24
CA ARG A 427 22.79 12.24 11.15
C ARG A 427 21.37 12.13 10.58
N VAL A 428 20.34 12.14 11.43
CA VAL A 428 18.95 11.91 11.01
C VAL A 428 18.39 12.99 10.08
N ILE A 429 18.90 14.22 10.15
CA ILE A 429 18.45 15.34 9.30
C ILE A 429 18.84 15.13 7.83
N HIS A 430 19.96 14.43 7.58
CA HIS A 430 20.51 14.20 6.24
C HIS A 430 20.26 12.78 5.72
N ASN A 431 19.48 11.98 6.44
CA ASN A 431 19.19 10.61 6.04
C ASN A 431 18.00 10.58 5.07
N GLU A 432 18.26 10.09 3.85
CA GLU A 432 17.28 9.94 2.77
C GLU A 432 16.03 9.15 3.18
N ALA A 433 16.12 8.26 4.17
CA ALA A 433 14.97 7.51 4.70
C ALA A 433 13.87 8.43 5.28
N TYR A 434 14.20 9.64 5.73
CA TYR A 434 13.26 10.60 6.30
C TYR A 434 12.85 11.72 5.33
N LYS A 435 13.36 11.72 4.08
CA LYS A 435 13.10 12.80 3.11
C LYS A 435 11.78 12.59 2.35
N GLU A 436 11.07 13.65 1.96
CA GLU A 436 9.88 13.53 1.09
C GLU A 436 10.32 13.00 -0.29
N PRO A 437 9.71 11.94 -0.85
CA PRO A 437 10.07 11.44 -2.17
C PRO A 437 9.63 12.45 -3.24
N LEU A 438 10.58 12.95 -4.04
CA LEU A 438 10.34 13.99 -5.07
C LEU A 438 9.16 13.69 -6.03
N PHE A 439 8.89 12.42 -6.32
CA PHE A 439 7.92 12.02 -7.36
C PHE A 439 6.92 10.94 -6.94
N PHE A 440 7.07 10.34 -5.76
CA PHE A 440 6.32 9.13 -5.39
C PHE A 440 5.38 9.40 -4.22
N LYS A 441 4.11 9.73 -4.52
CA LYS A 441 3.04 9.56 -3.54
C LYS A 441 2.52 8.12 -3.67
N PRO A 442 2.71 7.25 -2.66
CA PRO A 442 2.24 5.88 -2.73
C PRO A 442 0.73 5.85 -3.00
N ASN A 443 0.31 5.15 -4.05
CA ASN A 443 -1.10 4.92 -4.30
C ASN A 443 -1.31 3.47 -4.74
N ILE A 444 -1.78 2.66 -3.80
CA ILE A 444 -2.04 1.22 -4.02
C ILE A 444 -3.35 0.94 -4.77
N LYS A 445 -4.24 1.93 -4.92
CA LYS A 445 -5.57 1.75 -5.51
C LYS A 445 -5.49 1.42 -7.00
N THR A 446 -6.22 0.38 -7.40
CA THR A 446 -6.50 0.00 -8.79
C THR A 446 -7.94 0.34 -9.14
N SER A 447 -8.33 0.17 -10.42
CA SER A 447 -9.72 0.36 -10.86
C SER A 447 -10.66 -0.79 -10.48
N ARG A 448 -10.17 -1.83 -9.78
CA ARG A 448 -10.96 -3.01 -9.40
C ARG A 448 -11.90 -2.67 -8.25
N ASN A 449 -13.17 -3.03 -8.34
CA ASN A 449 -14.12 -2.88 -7.25
C ASN A 449 -13.86 -3.90 -6.12
N LEU A 450 -14.25 -3.55 -4.90
CA LEU A 450 -14.21 -4.47 -3.77
C LEU A 450 -15.48 -5.32 -3.74
N GLU A 451 -15.36 -6.58 -4.13
CA GLU A 451 -16.46 -7.54 -4.05
C GLU A 451 -16.63 -8.08 -2.61
N THR A 452 -17.85 -8.55 -2.28
CA THR A 452 -18.17 -9.17 -0.98
C THR A 452 -17.24 -10.34 -0.68
N PHE A 453 -17.07 -11.24 -1.65
CA PHE A 453 -16.18 -12.40 -1.63
C PHE A 453 -15.11 -12.28 -2.71
N ASP A 454 -14.11 -13.17 -2.67
CA ASP A 454 -13.09 -13.34 -3.71
C ASP A 454 -12.28 -12.06 -4.03
N CYS A 455 -11.87 -11.35 -2.98
CA CYS A 455 -11.16 -10.08 -3.13
C CYS A 455 -9.65 -10.19 -3.36
N ILE A 456 -9.06 -11.39 -3.26
CA ILE A 456 -7.62 -11.64 -3.40
C ILE A 456 -7.23 -11.47 -4.87
N LYS A 457 -6.31 -10.54 -5.12
CA LYS A 457 -5.69 -10.36 -6.43
C LYS A 457 -4.45 -9.51 -6.29
N ALA A 458 -3.38 -9.91 -6.97
CA ALA A 458 -2.16 -9.12 -6.96
C ALA A 458 -2.34 -7.81 -7.77
N PRO A 459 -2.17 -6.64 -7.15
CA PRO A 459 -2.39 -5.35 -7.82
C PRO A 459 -1.40 -5.09 -8.97
N CYS A 460 -0.21 -5.69 -8.92
CA CYS A 460 0.74 -5.67 -10.02
C CYS A 460 0.22 -6.38 -11.29
N VAL A 461 -0.56 -7.45 -11.13
CA VAL A 461 -1.20 -8.20 -12.23
C VAL A 461 -2.40 -7.43 -12.79
N ASP A 462 -3.21 -6.83 -11.91
CA ASP A 462 -4.35 -5.97 -12.29
C ASP A 462 -3.92 -4.78 -13.14
N THR A 463 -2.77 -4.21 -12.81
CA THR A 463 -2.26 -2.99 -13.45
C THR A 463 -1.47 -3.27 -14.72
N CYS A 464 -0.88 -4.47 -14.84
CA CYS A 464 -0.14 -4.87 -16.03
C CYS A 464 -1.10 -5.05 -17.22
N PRO A 465 -0.94 -4.31 -18.34
CA PRO A 465 -1.86 -4.44 -19.48
C PRO A 465 -1.91 -5.84 -20.08
N THR A 466 -0.81 -6.60 -20.02
CA THR A 466 -0.77 -7.98 -20.49
C THR A 466 -1.24 -8.99 -19.44
N HIS A 467 -1.59 -8.55 -18.21
CA HIS A 467 -1.93 -9.41 -17.08
C HIS A 467 -0.89 -10.52 -16.82
N GLN A 468 0.39 -10.15 -16.83
CA GLN A 468 1.47 -11.08 -16.50
C GLN A 468 1.31 -11.59 -15.05
N ASP A 469 1.51 -12.90 -14.84
CA ASP A 469 1.53 -13.49 -13.50
C ASP A 469 2.86 -13.19 -12.80
N ILE A 470 2.94 -11.96 -12.29
CA ILE A 470 4.13 -11.42 -11.65
C ILE A 470 4.51 -12.19 -10.39
N PRO A 471 3.59 -12.49 -9.46
CA PRO A 471 3.92 -13.30 -8.29
C PRO A 471 4.46 -14.69 -8.64
N GLU A 472 3.93 -15.36 -9.66
CA GLU A 472 4.39 -16.69 -10.05
C GLU A 472 5.80 -16.69 -10.64
N TYR A 473 6.15 -15.78 -11.57
CA TYR A 473 7.53 -15.76 -12.06
C TYR A 473 8.52 -15.27 -11.00
N LEU A 474 8.10 -14.38 -10.08
CA LEU A 474 8.93 -14.00 -8.94
C LEU A 474 9.16 -15.18 -7.98
N TYR A 475 8.14 -16.01 -7.75
CA TYR A 475 8.29 -17.25 -6.99
C TYR A 475 9.39 -18.14 -7.60
N TRP A 476 9.35 -18.37 -8.91
CA TRP A 476 10.36 -19.21 -9.58
C TRP A 476 11.77 -18.59 -9.52
N VAL A 477 11.90 -17.27 -9.64
CA VAL A 477 13.19 -16.59 -9.44
C VAL A 477 13.68 -16.71 -8.01
N ALA A 478 12.81 -16.59 -7.00
CA ALA A 478 13.14 -16.80 -5.60
C ALA A 478 13.65 -18.23 -5.33
N GLN A 479 13.11 -19.23 -6.05
CA GLN A 479 13.58 -20.62 -6.06
C GLN A 479 14.82 -20.84 -6.94
N ASN A 480 15.46 -19.77 -7.43
CA ASN A 480 16.64 -19.81 -8.30
C ASN A 480 16.41 -20.58 -9.62
N ASN A 481 15.16 -20.60 -10.12
CA ASN A 481 14.74 -21.27 -11.34
C ASN A 481 14.24 -20.26 -12.40
N PRO A 482 15.15 -19.59 -13.13
CA PRO A 482 14.78 -18.63 -14.17
C PRO A 482 14.09 -19.28 -15.39
N GLU A 483 14.26 -20.58 -15.63
CA GLU A 483 13.63 -21.27 -16.76
C GLU A 483 12.10 -21.34 -16.58
N ASN A 484 11.64 -21.77 -15.41
CA ASN A 484 10.21 -21.77 -15.11
C ASN A 484 9.65 -20.34 -15.09
N ALA A 485 10.38 -19.38 -14.53
CA ALA A 485 9.98 -17.97 -14.55
C ALA A 485 9.77 -17.45 -15.99
N TYR A 486 10.66 -17.84 -16.92
CA TYR A 486 10.56 -17.45 -18.32
C TYR A 486 9.32 -18.05 -18.99
N ASN A 487 9.00 -19.33 -18.73
CA ASN A 487 7.78 -19.97 -19.22
C ASN A 487 6.52 -19.24 -18.75
N VAL A 488 6.47 -18.82 -17.48
CA VAL A 488 5.34 -18.03 -16.94
C VAL A 488 5.16 -16.71 -17.69
N ILE A 489 6.26 -15.99 -17.91
CA ILE A 489 6.23 -14.70 -18.61
C ILE A 489 5.66 -14.88 -20.04
N LEU A 490 6.12 -15.91 -20.76
CA LEU A 490 5.72 -16.16 -22.16
C LEU A 490 4.24 -16.49 -22.35
N ARG A 491 3.52 -16.91 -21.31
CA ARG A 491 2.06 -17.19 -21.39
C ARG A 491 1.25 -15.98 -21.84
N THR A 492 1.70 -14.76 -21.49
CA THR A 492 0.98 -13.52 -21.77
C THR A 492 1.83 -12.44 -22.43
N ASN A 493 3.15 -12.62 -22.48
CA ASN A 493 4.08 -11.63 -22.99
C ASN A 493 5.04 -12.22 -24.05
N PRO A 494 4.80 -11.95 -25.35
CA PRO A 494 5.70 -12.36 -26.43
C PRO A 494 6.94 -11.47 -26.59
N PHE A 495 7.13 -10.45 -25.74
CA PHE A 495 8.27 -9.51 -25.76
C PHE A 495 8.97 -9.40 -24.40
N PRO A 496 9.34 -10.52 -23.74
CA PRO A 496 9.95 -10.48 -22.42
C PRO A 496 11.32 -9.79 -22.42
N SER A 497 12.11 -9.92 -23.50
CA SER A 497 13.46 -9.33 -23.56
C SER A 497 13.37 -7.82 -23.73
N VAL A 498 12.53 -7.34 -24.65
CA VAL A 498 12.24 -5.91 -24.84
C VAL A 498 11.61 -5.30 -23.58
N LEU A 499 10.54 -5.90 -23.05
CA LEU A 499 9.84 -5.39 -21.85
C LEU A 499 10.60 -5.64 -20.54
N GLY A 500 11.72 -6.36 -20.58
CA GLY A 500 12.68 -6.41 -19.49
C GLY A 500 13.56 -5.16 -19.45
N MET A 501 13.76 -4.50 -20.59
CA MET A 501 14.63 -3.33 -20.66
C MET A 501 13.88 -1.99 -20.59
N VAL A 502 12.74 -1.88 -21.28
CA VAL A 502 12.08 -0.57 -21.54
C VAL A 502 10.59 -0.53 -21.22
N CYS A 503 10.11 -1.43 -20.36
CA CYS A 503 8.74 -1.36 -19.87
C CYS A 503 8.56 -0.13 -18.94
N ASP A 504 7.43 0.56 -19.10
CA ASP A 504 6.92 1.63 -18.23
C ASP A 504 6.55 1.12 -16.82
N HIS A 505 6.54 -0.21 -16.63
CA HIS A 505 6.52 -0.92 -15.36
C HIS A 505 5.47 -0.41 -14.35
N LEU A 506 4.29 0.00 -14.85
CA LEU A 506 3.14 0.46 -14.05
C LEU A 506 2.80 -0.48 -12.89
N CYS A 507 3.04 -1.77 -13.06
CA CYS A 507 2.90 -2.79 -12.03
C CYS A 507 3.69 -2.51 -10.73
N GLN A 508 4.87 -1.87 -10.80
CA GLN A 508 5.68 -1.52 -9.61
C GLN A 508 5.03 -0.38 -8.81
N THR A 509 4.36 0.55 -9.49
CA THR A 509 3.66 1.68 -8.84
C THR A 509 2.50 1.22 -7.95
N LYS A 510 1.96 0.03 -8.24
CA LYS A 510 0.87 -0.62 -7.49
C LYS A 510 1.34 -1.83 -6.68
N CYS A 511 2.65 -2.02 -6.51
CA CYS A 511 3.15 -3.09 -5.66
C CYS A 511 2.78 -2.81 -4.20
N THR A 512 2.18 -3.77 -3.48
CA THR A 512 1.78 -3.58 -2.07
C THR A 512 2.96 -3.19 -1.15
N ARG A 513 4.21 -3.51 -1.55
CA ARG A 513 5.41 -3.09 -0.82
C ARG A 513 5.60 -1.59 -0.69
N VAL A 514 4.97 -0.77 -1.55
CA VAL A 514 5.02 0.69 -1.42
C VAL A 514 4.49 1.19 -0.06
N ASN A 515 3.69 0.37 0.63
CA ASN A 515 3.16 0.65 1.97
C ASN A 515 4.01 0.04 3.10
N TYR A 516 5.06 -0.70 2.76
CA TYR A 516 6.02 -1.33 3.68
C TYR A 516 7.37 -0.61 3.61
N ASP A 517 7.96 -0.60 2.42
CA ASP A 517 9.32 -0.17 2.11
C ASP A 517 9.37 0.25 0.62
N ASN A 518 10.40 -0.14 -0.14
CA ASN A 518 10.49 0.12 -1.57
C ASN A 518 9.78 -0.97 -2.40
N ASN A 519 9.21 -0.57 -3.54
CA ASN A 519 8.59 -1.51 -4.47
C ASN A 519 9.58 -2.56 -5.00
N LEU A 520 9.03 -3.62 -5.62
CA LEU A 520 9.83 -4.67 -6.26
C LEU A 520 10.38 -4.19 -7.59
N LEU A 521 11.61 -4.58 -7.92
CA LEU A 521 12.25 -4.37 -9.23
C LEU A 521 11.74 -5.35 -10.29
N ILE A 522 10.43 -5.31 -10.55
CA ILE A 522 9.70 -6.26 -11.41
C ILE A 522 10.27 -6.28 -12.84
N ARG A 523 10.60 -5.11 -13.41
CA ARG A 523 11.19 -5.02 -14.75
C ARG A 523 12.58 -5.64 -14.78
N GLU A 524 13.42 -5.32 -13.81
CA GLU A 524 14.81 -5.76 -13.77
C GLU A 524 14.91 -7.25 -13.46
N VAL A 525 14.01 -7.81 -12.64
CA VAL A 525 13.90 -9.28 -12.48
C VAL A 525 13.48 -9.94 -13.80
N LYS A 526 12.54 -9.36 -14.56
CA LYS A 526 12.18 -9.87 -15.88
C LYS A 526 13.39 -9.89 -16.82
N ARG A 527 14.19 -8.82 -16.84
CA ARG A 527 15.43 -8.75 -17.61
C ARG A 527 16.44 -9.81 -17.17
N PHE A 528 16.64 -9.97 -15.87
CA PHE A 528 17.49 -11.03 -15.33
C PHE A 528 17.06 -12.41 -15.85
N VAL A 529 15.75 -12.71 -15.81
CA VAL A 529 15.21 -13.98 -16.31
C VAL A 529 15.53 -14.17 -17.78
N THR A 530 15.30 -13.17 -18.63
CA THR A 530 15.52 -13.29 -20.08
C THR A 530 16.99 -13.39 -20.46
N GLU A 531 17.90 -12.81 -19.69
CA GLU A 531 19.35 -12.90 -19.92
C GLU A 531 19.97 -14.19 -19.37
N ASN A 532 19.31 -14.85 -18.41
CA ASN A 532 19.84 -16.04 -17.73
C ASN A 532 19.13 -17.35 -18.09
N THR A 533 18.10 -17.31 -18.93
CA THR A 533 17.46 -18.49 -19.51
C THR A 533 18.21 -18.99 -20.75
N LYS A 534 18.41 -20.30 -20.83
CA LYS A 534 18.96 -21.01 -22.00
C LYS A 534 17.86 -21.61 -22.87
N SER A 535 16.65 -21.80 -22.33
CA SER A 535 15.53 -22.35 -23.09
C SER A 535 14.91 -21.30 -24.01
N GLU A 536 14.21 -21.79 -25.04
CA GLU A 536 13.38 -20.94 -25.90
C GLU A 536 11.96 -20.75 -25.35
N GLY A 537 11.68 -21.36 -24.19
CA GLY A 537 10.37 -21.47 -23.58
C GLY A 537 9.61 -22.72 -24.02
N GLU A 538 8.83 -23.31 -23.13
CA GLU A 538 7.93 -24.44 -23.42
C GLU A 538 6.59 -23.90 -23.95
N LEU A 539 6.47 -23.77 -25.27
CA LEU A 539 5.26 -23.31 -25.93
C LEU A 539 4.48 -24.50 -26.54
N ILE A 540 3.21 -24.62 -26.18
CA ILE A 540 2.31 -25.64 -26.76
C ILE A 540 1.60 -25.02 -27.96
N LEU A 541 1.87 -25.55 -29.16
CA LEU A 541 1.19 -25.17 -30.39
C LEU A 541 -0.01 -26.09 -30.60
N ASN A 542 -1.16 -25.50 -30.90
CA ASN A 542 -2.32 -26.24 -31.37
C ASN A 542 -2.09 -26.77 -32.79
N PRO A 543 -2.77 -27.88 -33.17
CA PRO A 543 -2.80 -28.34 -34.55
C PRO A 543 -3.29 -27.24 -35.50
N LYS A 544 -2.78 -27.24 -36.74
CA LYS A 544 -3.22 -26.29 -37.77
C LYS A 544 -4.73 -26.38 -37.97
N ASN A 545 -5.41 -25.25 -37.91
CA ASN A 545 -6.87 -25.17 -37.98
C ASN A 545 -7.41 -24.83 -39.39
N GLY A 546 -6.52 -24.58 -40.36
CA GLY A 546 -6.85 -24.26 -41.75
C GLY A 546 -7.22 -22.79 -42.00
N LEU A 547 -7.23 -21.94 -40.96
CA LEU A 547 -7.57 -20.52 -41.06
C LEU A 547 -6.33 -19.65 -41.29
N LYS A 548 -6.52 -18.55 -42.02
CA LYS A 548 -5.45 -17.62 -42.41
C LYS A 548 -5.69 -16.22 -41.83
N ALA A 549 -4.65 -15.64 -41.25
CA ALA A 549 -4.66 -14.28 -40.76
C ALA A 549 -3.54 -13.45 -41.40
N SER A 550 -3.89 -12.28 -41.91
CA SER A 550 -2.92 -11.28 -42.40
C SER A 550 -2.81 -10.11 -41.42
N ILE A 551 -1.59 -9.72 -41.08
CA ILE A 551 -1.31 -8.65 -40.11
C ILE A 551 -0.51 -7.55 -40.81
N ILE A 552 -0.95 -6.31 -40.70
CA ILE A 552 -0.30 -5.14 -41.31
C ILE A 552 0.50 -4.41 -40.24
N GLY A 553 1.82 -4.47 -40.32
CA GLY A 553 2.79 -3.88 -39.38
C GLY A 553 3.44 -4.94 -38.48
N ALA A 554 4.78 -4.99 -38.51
CA ALA A 554 5.60 -5.87 -37.65
C ALA A 554 6.08 -5.16 -36.38
N GLY A 555 5.27 -4.25 -35.82
CA GLY A 555 5.49 -3.66 -34.50
C GLY A 555 5.06 -4.60 -33.35
N PRO A 556 5.23 -4.19 -32.08
CA PRO A 556 4.88 -5.01 -30.92
C PRO A 556 3.44 -5.53 -30.91
N SER A 557 2.49 -4.72 -31.40
CA SER A 557 1.07 -5.11 -31.46
C SER A 557 0.82 -6.21 -32.49
N GLY A 558 1.28 -6.00 -33.73
CA GLY A 558 1.11 -6.96 -34.82
C GLY A 558 1.80 -8.30 -34.52
N LEU A 559 3.04 -8.24 -34.05
CA LEU A 559 3.81 -9.44 -33.69
C LEU A 559 3.24 -10.16 -32.45
N SER A 560 2.66 -9.44 -31.49
CA SER A 560 1.96 -10.06 -30.36
C SER A 560 0.73 -10.83 -30.86
N SER A 561 -0.08 -10.24 -31.73
CA SER A 561 -1.21 -10.94 -32.35
C SER A 561 -0.75 -12.16 -33.15
N ALA A 562 0.34 -12.02 -33.91
CA ALA A 562 0.93 -13.11 -34.69
C ALA A 562 1.33 -14.30 -33.82
N TYR A 563 1.97 -14.04 -32.68
CA TYR A 563 2.39 -15.04 -31.72
C TYR A 563 1.20 -15.87 -31.21
N PHE A 564 0.14 -15.23 -30.72
CA PHE A 564 -1.01 -15.94 -30.16
C PHE A 564 -1.85 -16.66 -31.23
N LEU A 565 -2.01 -16.08 -32.43
CA LEU A 565 -2.69 -16.74 -33.53
C LEU A 565 -1.92 -17.97 -34.02
N ALA A 566 -0.59 -17.90 -34.11
CA ALA A 566 0.24 -19.05 -34.46
C ALA A 566 0.12 -20.18 -33.43
N LEU A 567 0.15 -19.85 -32.12
CA LEU A 567 -0.08 -20.83 -31.05
C LEU A 567 -1.46 -21.48 -31.14
N ALA A 568 -2.48 -20.76 -31.63
CA ALA A 568 -3.83 -21.28 -31.84
C ALA A 568 -4.01 -22.07 -33.16
N GLY A 569 -2.94 -22.24 -33.95
CA GLY A 569 -2.93 -23.07 -35.16
C GLY A 569 -3.27 -22.33 -36.47
N PHE A 570 -3.31 -21.00 -36.49
CA PHE A 570 -3.54 -20.22 -37.70
C PHE A 570 -2.29 -20.18 -38.59
N GLU A 571 -2.48 -20.05 -39.91
CA GLU A 571 -1.42 -19.60 -40.82
C GLU A 571 -1.36 -18.07 -40.79
N VAL A 572 -0.23 -17.52 -40.33
CA VAL A 572 -0.07 -16.08 -40.10
C VAL A 572 0.98 -15.47 -41.03
N ASN A 573 0.58 -14.41 -41.75
CA ASN A 573 1.46 -13.59 -42.57
C ASN A 573 1.45 -12.14 -42.06
N VAL A 574 2.63 -11.58 -41.78
CA VAL A 574 2.83 -10.20 -41.34
C VAL A 574 3.45 -9.41 -42.49
N TYR A 575 2.93 -8.22 -42.79
CA TYR A 575 3.43 -7.33 -43.84
C TYR A 575 4.02 -6.07 -43.20
N GLU A 576 5.30 -5.82 -43.46
CA GLU A 576 6.06 -4.71 -42.87
C GLU A 576 6.59 -3.78 -43.96
N THR A 577 6.35 -2.48 -43.81
CA THR A 577 6.76 -1.45 -44.77
C THR A 577 8.29 -1.32 -44.81
N LYS A 578 8.98 -1.48 -43.68
CA LYS A 578 10.44 -1.33 -43.57
C LYS A 578 11.18 -2.64 -43.88
N ALA A 579 12.52 -2.55 -43.97
CA ALA A 579 13.41 -3.68 -44.14
C ALA A 579 13.71 -4.44 -42.83
N MET A 580 13.04 -4.09 -41.73
CA MET A 580 13.24 -4.67 -40.40
C MET A 580 11.93 -4.75 -39.62
N ALA A 581 11.82 -5.73 -38.71
CA ALA A 581 10.69 -5.88 -37.81
C ALA A 581 10.98 -5.22 -36.44
N GLY A 582 9.94 -5.05 -35.64
CA GLY A 582 9.97 -4.45 -34.30
C GLY A 582 9.40 -3.03 -34.23
N GLY A 583 9.07 -2.41 -35.37
CA GLY A 583 8.46 -1.06 -35.41
C GLY A 583 9.26 -0.02 -34.62
N MET A 584 8.57 0.83 -33.86
CA MET A 584 9.19 1.89 -33.04
C MET A 584 10.23 1.39 -32.03
N VAL A 585 10.09 0.17 -31.53
CA VAL A 585 11.04 -0.44 -30.60
C VAL A 585 12.39 -0.67 -31.29
N ALA A 586 12.36 -1.16 -32.53
CA ALA A 586 13.55 -1.35 -33.34
C ALA A 586 14.10 -0.02 -33.89
N ASP A 587 13.25 0.98 -34.12
CA ASP A 587 13.63 2.18 -34.87
C ASP A 587 13.94 3.41 -34.02
N ALA A 588 13.20 3.69 -32.95
CA ALA A 588 13.27 4.97 -32.22
C ALA A 588 13.86 4.86 -30.80
N ILE A 589 13.74 3.71 -30.13
CA ILE A 589 14.24 3.58 -28.75
C ILE A 589 15.78 3.57 -28.75
N PRO A 590 16.46 4.43 -27.97
CA PRO A 590 17.92 4.54 -27.99
C PRO A 590 18.65 3.25 -27.56
N ALA A 591 19.83 3.03 -28.13
CA ALA A 591 20.65 1.84 -27.85
C ALA A 591 21.09 1.71 -26.39
N PHE A 592 21.25 2.84 -25.68
CA PHE A 592 21.60 2.84 -24.26
C PHE A 592 20.46 2.37 -23.34
N ARG A 593 19.21 2.29 -23.84
CA ARG A 593 18.05 1.73 -23.13
C ARG A 593 17.68 0.33 -23.62
N LEU A 594 17.82 0.06 -24.92
CA LEU A 594 17.39 -1.19 -25.53
C LEU A 594 18.41 -1.73 -26.53
N THR A 595 18.87 -2.96 -26.28
CA THR A 595 19.82 -3.65 -27.16
C THR A 595 19.16 -4.23 -28.41
N LYS A 596 19.95 -4.34 -29.49
CA LYS A 596 19.52 -5.01 -30.72
C LYS A 596 19.27 -6.50 -30.47
N GLU A 597 20.10 -7.12 -29.64
CA GLU A 597 20.04 -8.53 -29.26
C GLU A 597 18.71 -8.87 -28.58
N ALA A 598 18.21 -8.00 -27.69
CA ALA A 598 16.92 -8.22 -27.03
C ALA A 598 15.75 -8.21 -28.03
N ILE A 599 15.77 -7.30 -29.00
CA ILE A 599 14.76 -7.21 -30.05
C ILE A 599 14.80 -8.47 -30.93
N GLU A 600 15.98 -8.83 -31.43
CA GLU A 600 16.15 -10.00 -32.29
C GLU A 600 15.76 -11.30 -31.58
N LYS A 601 16.09 -11.45 -30.29
CA LYS A 601 15.73 -12.62 -29.50
C LYS A 601 14.22 -12.84 -29.46
N ASP A 602 13.44 -11.78 -29.25
CA ASP A 602 11.99 -11.88 -29.19
C ASP A 602 11.37 -12.13 -30.58
N ILE A 603 11.83 -11.45 -31.63
CA ILE A 603 11.31 -11.61 -32.99
C ILE A 603 11.61 -13.02 -33.53
N LYS A 604 12.84 -13.51 -33.39
CA LYS A 604 13.23 -14.85 -33.85
C LYS A 604 12.40 -15.94 -33.18
N ARG A 605 12.03 -15.78 -31.91
CA ARG A 605 11.13 -16.71 -31.21
C ARG A 605 9.73 -16.75 -31.85
N ILE A 606 9.21 -15.60 -32.28
CA ILE A 606 7.91 -15.51 -32.96
C ILE A 606 7.98 -16.14 -34.36
N GLU A 607 9.04 -15.89 -35.13
CA GLU A 607 9.25 -16.50 -36.46
C GLU A 607 9.34 -18.03 -36.38
N LYS A 608 9.96 -18.57 -35.33
CA LYS A 608 10.05 -20.03 -35.07
C LYS A 608 8.70 -20.71 -34.87
N LEU A 609 7.64 -19.98 -34.54
CA LEU A 609 6.27 -20.51 -34.50
C LEU A 609 5.67 -20.72 -35.89
N GLY A 610 6.38 -20.35 -36.96
CA GLY A 610 5.92 -20.43 -38.35
C GLY A 610 5.27 -19.15 -38.87
N VAL A 611 5.37 -18.04 -38.13
CA VAL A 611 4.93 -16.71 -38.59
C VAL A 611 5.84 -16.24 -39.72
N LYS A 612 5.26 -15.83 -40.86
CA LYS A 612 6.01 -15.32 -42.01
C LYS A 612 5.94 -13.80 -42.06
N ILE A 613 7.09 -13.13 -42.06
CA ILE A 613 7.18 -11.67 -42.15
C ILE A 613 7.65 -11.28 -43.56
N HIS A 614 6.82 -10.49 -44.26
CA HIS A 614 7.08 -9.95 -45.58
C HIS A 614 7.56 -8.50 -45.43
N TYR A 615 8.87 -8.29 -45.54
CA TYR A 615 9.50 -6.96 -45.45
C TYR A 615 9.31 -6.15 -46.73
N ASN A 616 9.55 -4.84 -46.65
CA ASN A 616 9.43 -3.89 -47.77
C ASN A 616 8.05 -3.96 -48.48
N SER A 617 7.00 -4.26 -47.72
CA SER A 617 5.65 -4.50 -48.20
C SER A 617 4.71 -3.40 -47.74
N LYS A 618 4.83 -2.21 -48.34
CA LYS A 618 3.86 -1.11 -48.09
C LYS A 618 2.48 -1.53 -48.61
N ILE A 619 1.46 -1.37 -47.78
CA ILE A 619 0.08 -1.68 -48.15
C ILE A 619 -0.59 -0.44 -48.72
N ASP A 620 -1.11 -0.57 -49.94
CA ASP A 620 -2.03 0.40 -50.56
C ASP A 620 -3.47 -0.15 -50.54
N SER A 621 -4.44 0.64 -51.03
CA SER A 621 -5.85 0.24 -51.05
C SER A 621 -6.10 -1.03 -51.87
N SER A 622 -5.38 -1.25 -52.96
CA SER A 622 -5.53 -2.45 -53.80
C SER A 622 -5.04 -3.69 -53.06
N LYS A 623 -3.86 -3.61 -52.45
CA LYS A 623 -3.26 -4.69 -51.69
C LYS A 623 -4.07 -5.00 -50.44
N PHE A 624 -4.62 -3.99 -49.76
CA PHE A 624 -5.51 -4.19 -48.62
C PHE A 624 -6.74 -5.03 -49.01
N GLU A 625 -7.40 -4.72 -50.13
CA GLU A 625 -8.54 -5.49 -50.62
C GLU A 625 -8.16 -6.91 -51.08
N GLU A 626 -6.96 -7.11 -51.63
CA GLU A 626 -6.41 -8.44 -51.93
C GLU A 626 -6.25 -9.27 -50.64
N LEU A 627 -5.64 -8.71 -49.60
CA LEU A 627 -5.44 -9.38 -48.32
C LEU A 627 -6.78 -9.74 -47.68
N ARG A 628 -7.76 -8.84 -47.74
CA ARG A 628 -9.11 -9.09 -47.23
C ARG A 628 -9.82 -10.24 -47.94
N LYS A 629 -9.65 -10.39 -49.25
CA LYS A 629 -10.29 -11.47 -50.02
C LYS A 629 -9.61 -12.83 -49.85
N SER A 630 -8.30 -12.84 -49.61
CA SER A 630 -7.47 -14.05 -49.55
C SER A 630 -7.24 -14.61 -48.15
N ASN A 631 -7.73 -13.94 -47.10
CA ASN A 631 -7.56 -14.34 -45.70
C ASN A 631 -8.88 -14.29 -44.94
N ASP A 632 -9.02 -15.11 -43.91
CA ASP A 632 -10.22 -15.14 -43.07
C ASP A 632 -10.32 -13.90 -42.18
N TYR A 633 -9.17 -13.40 -41.71
CA TYR A 633 -9.04 -12.26 -40.82
C TYR A 633 -7.88 -11.34 -41.21
N VAL A 634 -8.07 -10.03 -41.03
CA VAL A 634 -7.03 -9.01 -41.21
C VAL A 634 -6.88 -8.19 -39.93
N TYR A 635 -5.65 -7.94 -39.50
CA TYR A 635 -5.35 -7.08 -38.35
C TYR A 635 -4.46 -5.91 -38.75
N ILE A 636 -4.90 -4.69 -38.48
CA ILE A 636 -4.18 -3.45 -38.75
C ILE A 636 -3.42 -3.02 -37.48
N ALA A 637 -2.10 -3.09 -37.54
CA ALA A 637 -1.17 -2.75 -36.47
C ALA A 637 -0.06 -1.79 -36.96
N ALA A 638 -0.42 -0.87 -37.88
CA ALA A 638 0.52 0.02 -38.56
C ALA A 638 1.17 1.10 -37.64
N GLY A 639 0.59 1.36 -36.47
CA GLY A 639 1.08 2.34 -35.49
C GLY A 639 0.80 3.81 -35.86
N ALA A 640 1.38 4.72 -35.08
CA ALA A 640 1.33 6.17 -35.29
C ALA A 640 2.72 6.70 -35.67
N GLN A 641 3.11 6.54 -36.94
CA GLN A 641 4.50 6.73 -37.37
C GLN A 641 4.87 8.18 -37.74
N LYS A 642 3.91 9.11 -37.67
CA LYS A 642 4.11 10.51 -38.09
C LYS A 642 4.26 11.41 -36.86
N ALA A 643 5.29 12.24 -36.77
CA ALA A 643 5.36 13.22 -35.68
C ALA A 643 4.35 14.37 -35.91
N LYS A 644 3.86 14.96 -34.82
CA LYS A 644 3.02 16.16 -34.90
C LYS A 644 3.80 17.34 -35.45
N VAL A 645 3.15 18.11 -36.32
CA VAL A 645 3.76 19.27 -36.97
C VAL A 645 4.07 20.36 -35.94
N PHE A 646 5.28 20.92 -36.02
CA PHE A 646 5.69 22.07 -35.24
C PHE A 646 5.34 23.36 -35.99
N ASP A 647 4.10 23.81 -35.81
CA ASP A 647 3.51 24.94 -36.52
C ASP A 647 3.56 26.23 -35.66
N ILE A 648 4.72 26.89 -35.65
CA ILE A 648 4.91 28.22 -35.04
C ILE A 648 5.63 29.14 -36.03
N GLU A 649 5.54 30.45 -35.81
CA GLU A 649 6.16 31.42 -36.70
C GLU A 649 7.67 31.17 -36.84
N GLY A 650 8.17 31.08 -38.08
CA GLY A 650 9.58 30.86 -38.38
C GLY A 650 10.06 29.40 -38.37
N SER A 651 9.18 28.41 -38.20
CA SER A 651 9.57 26.99 -38.09
C SER A 651 10.07 26.30 -39.36
N ASN A 652 10.01 26.94 -40.53
CA ASN A 652 10.52 26.40 -41.80
C ASN A 652 11.98 26.81 -42.06
N VAL A 653 12.90 26.36 -41.19
CA VAL A 653 14.34 26.70 -41.26
C VAL A 653 15.23 25.49 -40.99
N THR A 654 16.49 25.56 -41.42
CA THR A 654 17.47 24.48 -41.19
C THR A 654 17.89 24.45 -39.72
N GLY A 655 17.93 23.26 -39.12
CA GLY A 655 18.25 23.08 -37.69
C GLY A 655 17.05 22.72 -36.82
N ILE A 656 15.84 22.61 -37.41
CA ILE A 656 14.70 21.95 -36.78
C ILE A 656 14.69 20.49 -37.24
N LEU A 657 14.79 19.56 -36.31
CA LEU A 657 14.83 18.12 -36.60
C LEU A 657 13.55 17.45 -36.16
N ASP A 658 13.00 16.57 -37.00
CA ASP A 658 11.92 15.69 -36.59
C ASP A 658 12.42 14.73 -35.49
N PRO A 659 11.70 14.59 -34.35
CA PRO A 659 12.18 13.81 -33.21
C PRO A 659 12.31 12.32 -33.53
N LEU A 660 11.44 11.74 -34.35
CA LEU A 660 11.46 10.31 -34.66
C LEU A 660 12.53 9.98 -35.69
N ASN A 661 12.66 10.82 -36.72
CA ASN A 661 13.74 10.69 -37.69
C ASN A 661 15.10 10.89 -37.03
N PHE A 662 15.23 11.85 -36.12
CA PHE A 662 16.47 12.04 -35.36
C PHE A 662 16.86 10.79 -34.58
N LEU A 663 15.95 10.21 -33.81
CA LEU A 663 16.21 8.98 -33.05
C LEU A 663 16.56 7.80 -33.97
N SER A 664 15.81 7.62 -35.07
CA SER A 664 16.08 6.58 -36.08
C SER A 664 17.44 6.76 -36.75
N ASP A 665 17.75 7.98 -37.19
CA ASP A 665 19.00 8.26 -37.88
C ASP A 665 20.22 8.12 -36.97
N VAL A 666 20.10 8.43 -35.68
CA VAL A 666 21.16 8.13 -34.69
C VAL A 666 21.31 6.62 -34.51
N LYS A 667 20.20 5.89 -34.35
CA LYS A 667 20.21 4.43 -34.15
C LYS A 667 20.82 3.68 -35.34
N HIS A 668 20.59 4.17 -36.56
CA HIS A 668 21.16 3.64 -37.80
C HIS A 668 22.48 4.32 -38.19
N CYS A 669 23.14 5.03 -37.26
CA CYS A 669 24.47 5.62 -37.41
C CYS A 669 24.63 6.67 -38.53
N LYS A 670 23.53 7.27 -39.00
CA LYS A 670 23.51 8.36 -39.98
C LYS A 670 23.86 9.71 -39.35
N ILE A 671 23.49 9.92 -38.09
CA ILE A 671 23.87 11.10 -37.30
C ILE A 671 24.83 10.67 -36.19
N GLN A 672 26.03 11.27 -36.17
CA GLN A 672 27.07 10.95 -35.19
C GLN A 672 27.52 12.16 -34.36
N LYS A 673 27.11 13.37 -34.74
CA LYS A 673 27.39 14.63 -34.03
C LYS A 673 26.22 15.59 -34.20
N LEU A 674 25.99 16.40 -33.17
CA LEU A 674 25.04 17.51 -33.20
C LEU A 674 25.73 18.83 -32.87
N SER A 675 24.99 19.92 -33.00
CA SER A 675 25.41 21.26 -32.57
C SER A 675 25.55 21.33 -31.04
N LYS A 676 26.07 22.46 -30.53
CA LYS A 676 26.38 22.62 -29.11
C LYS A 676 25.13 22.90 -28.26
N ASN A 677 24.24 23.81 -28.68
CA ASN A 677 23.10 24.24 -27.87
C ASN A 677 21.77 23.73 -28.45
N ILE A 678 21.11 22.83 -27.74
CA ILE A 678 19.99 22.06 -28.27
C ILE A 678 18.76 22.26 -27.41
N ALA A 679 17.65 22.67 -28.04
CA ALA A 679 16.35 22.74 -27.42
C ALA A 679 15.51 21.51 -27.76
N VAL A 680 14.94 20.87 -26.73
CA VAL A 680 13.95 19.81 -26.88
C VAL A 680 12.61 20.32 -26.37
N ILE A 681 11.59 20.36 -27.22
CA ILE A 681 10.28 20.90 -26.84
C ILE A 681 9.33 19.73 -26.54
N GLY A 682 8.87 19.61 -25.30
CA GLY A 682 7.97 18.54 -24.87
C GLY A 682 8.30 17.99 -23.49
N GLY A 683 7.46 17.07 -23.01
CA GLY A 683 7.64 16.46 -21.68
C GLY A 683 7.27 14.97 -21.60
N GLY A 684 7.09 14.31 -22.75
CA GLY A 684 6.82 12.86 -22.82
C GLY A 684 8.09 12.03 -22.98
N ASN A 685 7.95 10.70 -22.98
CA ASN A 685 9.08 9.77 -23.11
C ASN A 685 9.96 10.04 -24.33
N THR A 686 9.35 10.37 -25.48
CA THR A 686 10.11 10.76 -26.68
C THR A 686 10.99 11.99 -26.43
N ALA A 687 10.52 12.98 -25.67
CA ALA A 687 11.33 14.15 -25.34
C ALA A 687 12.52 13.77 -24.44
N MET A 688 12.33 12.82 -23.51
CA MET A 688 13.41 12.34 -22.63
C MET A 688 14.46 11.59 -23.46
N ASP A 689 14.03 10.66 -24.31
CA ASP A 689 14.92 9.91 -25.22
C ASP A 689 15.70 10.83 -26.16
N VAL A 690 15.02 11.83 -26.75
CA VAL A 690 15.64 12.84 -27.61
C VAL A 690 16.68 13.63 -26.83
N ALA A 691 16.34 14.14 -25.64
CA ALA A 691 17.25 14.97 -24.85
C ALA A 691 18.52 14.20 -24.42
N ARG A 692 18.35 12.98 -23.94
CA ARG A 692 19.45 12.10 -23.53
C ARG A 692 20.31 11.67 -24.72
N THR A 693 19.69 11.40 -25.87
CA THR A 693 20.41 11.09 -27.13
C THR A 693 21.19 12.31 -27.62
N ALA A 694 20.57 13.49 -27.61
CA ALA A 694 21.21 14.75 -27.98
C ALA A 694 22.42 15.08 -27.10
N LEU A 695 22.35 14.84 -25.80
CA LEU A 695 23.46 15.06 -24.85
C LEU A 695 24.70 14.25 -25.20
N ARG A 696 24.50 13.04 -25.74
CA ARG A 696 25.58 12.14 -26.17
C ARG A 696 26.24 12.61 -27.48
N LEU A 697 25.57 13.47 -28.26
CA LEU A 697 26.02 13.91 -29.58
C LEU A 697 26.49 15.38 -29.64
N CYS A 698 26.18 16.20 -28.63
CA CYS A 698 26.47 17.64 -28.60
C CYS A 698 27.93 18.01 -28.28
N GLY A 699 28.82 17.02 -28.11
CA GLY A 699 30.21 17.20 -27.68
C GLY A 699 30.33 17.62 -26.20
N ASN A 700 31.55 17.68 -25.67
CA ASN A 700 31.79 17.91 -24.23
C ASN A 700 31.24 19.23 -23.71
N ASP A 701 31.38 20.32 -24.47
CA ASP A 701 30.90 21.67 -24.11
C ASP A 701 29.45 21.95 -24.51
N GLY A 702 28.77 20.97 -25.12
CA GLY A 702 27.37 21.13 -25.54
C GLY A 702 26.39 21.01 -24.37
N LYS A 703 25.25 21.68 -24.52
CA LYS A 703 24.14 21.75 -23.56
C LYS A 703 22.82 21.37 -24.23
N VAL A 704 22.02 20.63 -23.49
CA VAL A 704 20.65 20.27 -23.87
C VAL A 704 19.70 20.88 -22.85
N THR A 705 18.65 21.52 -23.35
CA THR A 705 17.61 22.12 -22.52
C THR A 705 16.24 21.61 -22.97
N ILE A 706 15.46 21.07 -22.05
CA ILE A 706 14.07 20.70 -22.26
C ILE A 706 13.19 21.90 -21.94
N ILE A 707 12.33 22.29 -22.87
CA ILE A 707 11.35 23.36 -22.70
C ILE A 707 9.97 22.73 -22.48
N TYR A 708 9.38 22.96 -21.31
CA TYR A 708 8.08 22.40 -20.96
C TYR A 708 7.12 23.47 -20.42
N ARG A 709 5.91 23.48 -20.98
CA ARG A 709 4.87 24.46 -20.66
C ARG A 709 4.19 24.29 -19.30
N ARG A 710 4.54 23.24 -18.53
CA ARG A 710 4.02 22.98 -17.16
C ARG A 710 5.19 22.71 -16.21
N THR A 711 4.92 22.22 -14.99
CA THR A 711 5.97 21.78 -14.07
C THR A 711 6.35 20.32 -14.31
N LYS A 712 7.46 19.87 -13.74
CA LYS A 712 7.96 18.48 -13.76
C LYS A 712 6.92 17.50 -13.25
N ASN A 713 6.09 17.92 -12.28
CA ASN A 713 5.02 17.09 -11.72
C ASN A 713 3.92 16.77 -12.73
N GLU A 714 3.75 17.58 -13.77
CA GLU A 714 2.78 17.33 -14.85
C GLU A 714 3.43 16.78 -16.12
N MET A 715 4.71 16.39 -16.11
CA MET A 715 5.34 15.74 -17.27
C MET A 715 4.69 14.37 -17.52
N PRO A 716 4.27 14.06 -18.76
CA PRO A 716 3.70 12.75 -19.10
C PRO A 716 4.75 11.63 -19.23
N ALA A 717 6.05 11.96 -19.22
CA ALA A 717 7.12 10.97 -19.23
C ALA A 717 7.11 10.11 -17.97
N ASP A 718 7.64 8.90 -18.08
CA ASP A 718 7.87 8.03 -16.93
C ASP A 718 8.81 8.73 -15.95
N LEU A 719 8.50 8.66 -14.65
CA LEU A 719 9.22 9.41 -13.61
C LEU A 719 10.71 9.08 -13.56
N GLU A 720 11.06 7.82 -13.83
CA GLU A 720 12.45 7.39 -13.92
C GLU A 720 13.21 8.08 -15.06
N GLU A 721 12.54 8.37 -16.19
CA GLU A 721 13.17 9.04 -17.33
C GLU A 721 13.36 10.53 -17.06
N VAL A 722 12.40 11.17 -16.38
CA VAL A 722 12.57 12.56 -15.90
C VAL A 722 13.73 12.64 -14.92
N LYS A 723 13.82 11.68 -14.00
CA LYS A 723 14.94 11.61 -13.05
C LYS A 723 16.27 11.35 -13.76
N ALA A 724 16.32 10.44 -14.72
CA ALA A 724 17.54 10.14 -15.50
C ALA A 724 18.06 11.39 -16.24
N VAL A 725 17.15 12.16 -16.84
CA VAL A 725 17.47 13.45 -17.47
C VAL A 725 18.10 14.42 -16.47
N MET A 726 17.55 14.53 -15.26
CA MET A 726 18.09 15.38 -14.20
C MET A 726 19.44 14.88 -13.68
N ASP A 727 19.60 13.58 -13.48
CA ASP A 727 20.83 12.93 -13.02
C ASP A 727 21.96 13.06 -14.07
N GLU A 728 21.61 13.16 -15.36
CA GLU A 728 22.53 13.46 -16.47
C GLU A 728 22.83 14.98 -16.61
N GLY A 729 22.24 15.84 -15.77
CA GLY A 729 22.48 17.28 -15.76
C GLY A 729 21.79 18.07 -16.89
N ILE A 730 20.76 17.49 -17.52
CA ILE A 730 19.95 18.17 -18.54
C ILE A 730 19.00 19.16 -17.86
N GLU A 731 19.01 20.41 -18.30
CA GLU A 731 18.15 21.45 -17.75
C GLU A 731 16.70 21.28 -18.23
N ILE A 732 15.75 21.41 -17.30
CA ILE A 732 14.32 21.45 -17.60
C ILE A 732 13.80 22.85 -17.28
N LEU A 733 13.50 23.63 -18.33
CA LEU A 733 12.82 24.92 -18.23
C LEU A 733 11.32 24.69 -18.12
N GLU A 734 10.83 24.65 -16.88
CA GLU A 734 9.41 24.56 -16.54
C GLU A 734 8.67 25.85 -16.91
N LEU A 735 7.34 25.75 -17.00
CA LEU A 735 6.45 26.89 -17.21
C LEU A 735 6.90 27.80 -18.37
N THR A 736 7.39 27.19 -19.45
CA THR A 736 7.94 27.91 -20.61
C THR A 736 7.37 27.32 -21.90
N ALA A 737 6.87 28.16 -22.79
CA ALA A 737 6.34 27.73 -24.09
C ALA A 737 6.93 28.53 -25.26
N PRO A 738 7.31 27.88 -26.38
CA PRO A 738 7.83 28.57 -27.55
C PRO A 738 6.71 29.28 -28.32
N GLU A 739 7.02 30.47 -28.83
CA GLU A 739 6.12 31.34 -29.61
C GLU A 739 6.60 31.49 -31.06
N LYS A 740 7.91 31.68 -31.24
CA LYS A 740 8.53 31.95 -32.54
C LYS A 740 9.95 31.42 -32.61
N VAL A 741 10.35 30.90 -33.77
CA VAL A 741 11.73 30.54 -34.08
C VAL A 741 12.49 31.75 -34.61
N ILE A 742 13.66 32.02 -34.03
CA ILE A 742 14.59 33.03 -34.52
C ILE A 742 15.56 32.34 -35.48
N SER A 743 15.72 32.89 -36.67
CA SER A 743 16.65 32.37 -37.67
C SER A 743 17.62 33.43 -38.20
N GLU A 744 18.79 32.98 -38.63
CA GLU A 744 19.83 33.78 -39.26
C GLU A 744 20.38 32.98 -40.45
N ASN A 745 20.43 33.59 -41.64
CA ASN A 745 20.86 32.93 -42.89
C ASN A 745 20.12 31.60 -43.20
N GLY A 746 18.85 31.49 -42.81
CA GLY A 746 18.06 30.27 -43.00
C GLY A 746 18.35 29.14 -42.01
N HIS A 747 19.16 29.39 -40.98
CA HIS A 747 19.47 28.47 -39.88
C HIS A 747 18.85 28.93 -38.56
N VAL A 748 18.51 27.99 -37.69
CA VAL A 748 18.07 28.29 -36.31
C VAL A 748 19.15 29.07 -35.55
N LYS A 749 18.73 30.13 -34.86
CA LYS A 749 19.53 30.92 -33.90
C LYS A 749 18.95 30.89 -32.48
N GLY A 750 17.65 30.56 -32.34
CA GLY A 750 17.02 30.48 -31.02
C GLY A 750 15.50 30.44 -31.06
N LEU A 751 14.89 30.61 -29.89
CA LEU A 751 13.45 30.66 -29.67
C LEU A 751 13.06 31.94 -28.93
N ILE A 752 11.95 32.54 -29.31
CA ILE A 752 11.18 33.42 -28.43
C ILE A 752 10.21 32.54 -27.66
N CYS A 753 10.27 32.61 -26.34
CA CYS A 753 9.41 31.87 -25.41
C CYS A 753 8.63 32.82 -24.53
N SER A 754 7.48 32.37 -24.03
CA SER A 754 6.70 33.05 -22.98
C SER A 754 6.76 32.27 -21.68
N LYS A 755 6.66 32.99 -20.55
CA LYS A 755 6.39 32.36 -19.25
C LYS A 755 4.93 31.90 -19.19
N MET A 756 4.70 30.77 -18.55
CA MET A 756 3.40 30.16 -18.33
C MET A 756 3.07 30.19 -16.84
N GLU A 757 1.79 30.20 -16.52
CA GLU A 757 1.26 29.92 -15.19
C GLU A 757 0.21 28.81 -15.29
N LEU A 758 0.03 28.03 -14.24
CA LEU A 758 -0.98 26.98 -14.20
C LEU A 758 -2.29 27.55 -13.64
N SER A 759 -3.34 27.58 -14.45
CA SER A 759 -4.66 28.08 -14.05
C SER A 759 -5.79 27.23 -14.65
N GLY A 760 -6.67 26.72 -13.78
CA GLY A 760 -7.75 25.80 -14.16
C GLY A 760 -7.25 24.41 -14.56
N LYS A 761 -8.12 23.61 -15.19
CA LYS A 761 -7.81 22.25 -15.68
C LYS A 761 -8.10 22.14 -17.18
N ASP A 762 -7.34 21.31 -17.90
CA ASP A 762 -7.61 20.91 -19.29
C ASP A 762 -8.68 19.79 -19.36
N ASP A 763 -9.09 19.40 -20.57
CA ASP A 763 -10.11 18.34 -20.78
C ASP A 763 -9.70 16.98 -20.20
N ALA A 764 -8.41 16.79 -19.93
CA ALA A 764 -7.86 15.60 -19.27
C ALA A 764 -7.71 15.78 -17.74
N GLY A 765 -8.21 16.89 -17.18
CA GLY A 765 -8.18 17.21 -15.76
C GLY A 765 -6.84 17.73 -15.24
N ARG A 766 -5.83 17.96 -16.10
CA ARG A 766 -4.50 18.44 -15.70
C ARG A 766 -4.47 19.96 -15.61
N PRO A 767 -3.63 20.55 -14.75
CA PRO A 767 -3.45 22.00 -14.71
C PRO A 767 -3.21 22.59 -16.10
N LYS A 768 -4.02 23.59 -16.49
CA LYS A 768 -3.94 24.19 -17.82
C LYS A 768 -2.88 25.31 -17.82
N PRO A 769 -1.89 25.29 -18.73
CA PRO A 769 -0.92 26.35 -18.84
C PRO A 769 -1.54 27.56 -19.56
N VAL A 770 -1.39 28.74 -18.96
CA VAL A 770 -1.86 30.03 -19.47
C VAL A 770 -0.66 30.95 -19.61
N LYS A 771 -0.58 31.66 -20.74
CA LYS A 771 0.49 32.61 -21.01
C LYS A 771 0.43 33.79 -20.04
N VAL A 772 1.54 34.09 -19.38
CA VAL A 772 1.71 35.32 -18.61
C VAL A 772 1.90 36.48 -19.60
N LYS A 773 1.08 37.52 -19.50
CA LYS A 773 1.15 38.67 -20.42
C LYS A 773 2.50 39.39 -20.33
N ASN A 774 3.04 39.82 -21.48
CA ASN A 774 4.29 40.58 -21.58
C ASN A 774 5.49 39.88 -20.92
N SER A 775 5.55 38.56 -21.04
CA SER A 775 6.58 37.72 -20.42
C SER A 775 7.52 37.06 -21.44
N GLU A 776 7.50 37.54 -22.68
CA GLU A 776 8.31 37.03 -23.79
C GLU A 776 9.80 37.28 -23.57
N PHE A 777 10.62 36.26 -23.84
CA PHE A 777 12.08 36.33 -23.76
C PHE A 777 12.73 35.45 -24.83
N SER A 778 13.97 35.78 -25.22
CA SER A 778 14.71 35.03 -26.23
C SER A 778 15.74 34.10 -25.59
N ILE A 779 15.85 32.89 -26.11
CA ILE A 779 16.87 31.89 -25.71
C ILE A 779 17.61 31.42 -26.95
N TYR A 780 18.94 31.38 -26.89
CA TYR A 780 19.79 30.96 -28.00
C TYR A 780 19.86 29.43 -28.10
N PHE A 781 19.67 28.91 -29.32
CA PHE A 781 19.82 27.49 -29.64
C PHE A 781 20.33 27.33 -31.07
N ASP A 782 21.15 26.31 -31.31
CA ASP A 782 21.66 25.94 -32.63
C ASP A 782 20.76 24.87 -33.30
N THR A 783 20.00 24.13 -32.51
CA THR A 783 19.13 23.04 -32.97
C THR A 783 17.89 22.92 -32.10
N ILE A 784 16.74 22.70 -32.72
CA ILE A 784 15.44 22.54 -32.05
C ILE A 784 14.84 21.19 -32.46
N ILE A 785 14.39 20.41 -31.48
CA ILE A 785 13.76 19.10 -31.70
C ILE A 785 12.37 19.09 -31.02
N PRO A 786 11.27 19.30 -31.77
CA PRO A 786 9.92 19.37 -31.21
C PRO A 786 9.29 17.98 -31.03
N ALA A 787 9.30 17.46 -29.80
CA ALA A 787 8.70 16.18 -29.42
C ALA A 787 7.25 16.34 -28.92
N LEU A 788 6.34 16.76 -29.81
CA LEU A 788 4.97 17.17 -29.49
C LEU A 788 3.90 16.06 -29.57
N GLY A 789 4.30 14.83 -29.92
CA GLY A 789 3.41 13.67 -30.07
C GLY A 789 3.44 13.09 -31.49
N GLN A 790 2.54 12.13 -31.75
CA GLN A 790 2.49 11.39 -33.01
C GLN A 790 1.05 11.32 -33.55
N ASP A 791 0.92 11.21 -34.87
CA ASP A 791 -0.30 11.05 -35.65
C ASP A 791 -0.28 9.73 -36.44
N LEU A 792 -1.48 9.27 -36.82
CA LEU A 792 -1.67 8.07 -37.62
C LEU A 792 -1.15 8.26 -39.06
N ASP A 793 -0.58 7.18 -39.61
CA ASP A 793 -0.14 7.11 -41.00
C ASP A 793 -0.83 5.93 -41.69
N ILE A 794 -2.14 6.07 -41.93
CA ILE A 794 -2.99 5.08 -42.61
C ILE A 794 -3.68 5.75 -43.79
N ASP A 795 -3.15 5.50 -45.00
CA ASP A 795 -3.60 6.08 -46.26
C ASP A 795 -4.38 5.09 -47.16
N PHE A 796 -4.37 3.80 -46.82
CA PHE A 796 -4.92 2.73 -47.65
C PHE A 796 -6.41 2.43 -47.41
N VAL A 797 -6.99 2.92 -46.30
CA VAL A 797 -8.43 2.77 -45.94
C VAL A 797 -8.94 4.07 -45.32
N ASP A 798 -10.20 4.42 -45.58
CA ASP A 798 -10.87 5.53 -44.88
C ASP A 798 -10.89 5.27 -43.36
N VAL A 799 -10.22 6.15 -42.61
CA VAL A 799 -10.10 6.11 -41.15
C VAL A 799 -11.45 6.06 -40.44
N ASN A 800 -12.54 6.54 -41.05
CA ASN A 800 -13.88 6.45 -40.47
C ASN A 800 -14.39 5.01 -40.36
N LEU A 801 -14.02 4.14 -41.31
CA LEU A 801 -14.38 2.73 -41.31
C LEU A 801 -13.55 1.91 -40.30
N LEU A 802 -12.43 2.47 -39.85
CA LEU A 802 -11.53 1.85 -38.87
C LEU A 802 -11.95 2.08 -37.41
N LYS A 803 -13.06 2.79 -37.18
CA LYS A 803 -13.65 2.89 -35.83
C LYS A 803 -13.99 1.48 -35.34
N ALA A 804 -13.40 1.10 -34.21
CA ALA A 804 -13.51 -0.26 -33.67
C ALA A 804 -14.26 -0.32 -32.34
N ASP A 805 -14.89 -1.46 -32.09
CA ASP A 805 -15.47 -1.78 -30.79
C ASP A 805 -14.39 -1.90 -29.71
N LYS A 806 -14.65 -1.32 -28.54
CA LYS A 806 -13.66 -1.23 -27.44
C LYS A 806 -13.31 -2.59 -26.81
N LYS A 807 -14.16 -3.61 -26.98
CA LYS A 807 -13.96 -4.96 -26.41
C LYS A 807 -13.42 -5.91 -27.46
N THR A 808 -13.97 -5.90 -28.68
CA THR A 808 -13.61 -6.87 -29.71
C THR A 808 -12.44 -6.42 -30.60
N TYR A 809 -12.14 -5.12 -30.64
CA TYR A 809 -11.19 -4.50 -31.58
C TYR A 809 -11.58 -4.65 -33.06
N GLU A 810 -12.79 -5.16 -33.34
CA GLU A 810 -13.30 -5.29 -34.71
C GLU A 810 -13.75 -3.92 -35.22
N THR A 811 -13.32 -3.59 -36.43
CA THR A 811 -13.68 -2.36 -37.14
C THR A 811 -15.09 -2.47 -37.73
N GLN A 812 -15.55 -1.42 -38.42
CA GLN A 812 -16.79 -1.49 -39.19
C GLN A 812 -16.68 -2.41 -40.41
N ILE A 813 -15.46 -2.78 -40.81
CA ILE A 813 -15.19 -3.73 -41.87
C ILE A 813 -15.15 -5.14 -41.27
N LYS A 814 -16.09 -5.98 -41.70
CA LYS A 814 -16.23 -7.37 -41.22
C LYS A 814 -14.89 -8.13 -41.30
N ASN A 815 -14.53 -8.78 -40.20
CA ASN A 815 -13.29 -9.58 -40.02
C ASN A 815 -11.99 -8.76 -40.12
N VAL A 816 -12.06 -7.43 -40.06
CA VAL A 816 -10.91 -6.55 -39.98
C VAL A 816 -10.85 -5.93 -38.59
N PHE A 817 -9.69 -6.05 -37.95
CA PHE A 817 -9.43 -5.58 -36.59
C PHE A 817 -8.33 -4.50 -36.61
N ILE A 818 -8.27 -3.65 -35.57
CA ILE A 818 -7.24 -2.63 -35.42
C ILE A 818 -6.77 -2.52 -33.96
N GLY A 819 -5.48 -2.32 -33.72
CA GLY A 819 -4.94 -2.24 -32.36
C GLY A 819 -3.56 -1.60 -32.26
N GLY A 820 -3.06 -1.48 -31.04
CA GLY A 820 -1.84 -0.74 -30.74
C GLY A 820 -2.01 0.76 -30.97
N ASP A 821 -0.93 1.45 -31.30
CA ASP A 821 -0.97 2.91 -31.51
C ASP A 821 -1.86 3.30 -32.70
N ALA A 822 -2.14 2.38 -33.64
CA ALA A 822 -3.10 2.60 -34.72
C ALA A 822 -4.54 2.82 -34.21
N TYR A 823 -4.88 2.22 -33.07
CA TYR A 823 -6.18 2.34 -32.42
C TYR A 823 -6.20 3.43 -31.33
N ARG A 824 -5.12 3.53 -30.54
CA ARG A 824 -5.08 4.38 -29.34
C ARG A 824 -4.47 5.77 -29.56
N GLY A 825 -3.72 5.96 -30.65
CA GLY A 825 -2.66 6.96 -30.71
C GLY A 825 -1.45 6.55 -29.87
N ALA A 826 -0.41 7.39 -29.86
CA ALA A 826 0.86 7.11 -29.17
C ALA A 826 0.65 6.63 -27.71
N SER A 827 1.11 5.42 -27.42
CA SER A 827 0.96 4.77 -26.11
C SER A 827 2.24 4.06 -25.68
N THR A 828 2.13 3.15 -24.70
CA THR A 828 3.28 2.39 -24.18
C THR A 828 3.37 1.00 -24.82
N ILE A 829 4.60 0.47 -24.92
CA ILE A 829 4.90 -0.79 -25.63
C ILE A 829 4.05 -1.95 -25.07
N VAL A 830 3.92 -2.05 -23.75
CA VAL A 830 3.17 -3.12 -23.09
C VAL A 830 1.66 -3.06 -23.40
N LYS A 831 1.10 -1.86 -23.61
CA LYS A 831 -0.30 -1.69 -24.06
C LYS A 831 -0.47 -2.15 -25.50
N ALA A 832 0.48 -1.83 -26.38
CA ALA A 832 0.46 -2.32 -27.75
C ALA A 832 0.54 -3.86 -27.81
N VAL A 833 1.39 -4.47 -27.00
CA VAL A 833 1.47 -5.94 -26.85
C VAL A 833 0.14 -6.52 -26.33
N ALA A 834 -0.48 -5.87 -25.35
CA ALA A 834 -1.79 -6.27 -24.81
C ALA A 834 -2.90 -6.19 -25.87
N ASP A 835 -2.97 -5.13 -26.66
CA ASP A 835 -3.94 -4.98 -27.75
C ASP A 835 -3.80 -6.10 -28.78
N GLY A 836 -2.55 -6.46 -29.14
CA GLY A 836 -2.28 -7.56 -30.05
C GLY A 836 -2.78 -8.91 -29.51
N ARG A 837 -2.54 -9.17 -28.22
CA ARG A 837 -3.02 -10.37 -27.52
C ARG A 837 -4.54 -10.43 -27.48
N LEU A 838 -5.19 -9.37 -27.00
CA LEU A 838 -6.65 -9.30 -26.89
C LEU A 838 -7.32 -9.43 -28.26
N THR A 839 -6.74 -8.82 -29.30
CA THR A 839 -7.24 -8.96 -30.68
C THR A 839 -7.12 -10.41 -31.15
N ALA A 840 -5.99 -11.08 -30.92
CA ALA A 840 -5.84 -12.49 -31.25
C ALA A 840 -6.85 -13.36 -30.50
N GLU A 841 -7.04 -13.15 -29.19
CA GLU A 841 -8.04 -13.87 -28.39
C GLU A 841 -9.47 -13.69 -28.95
N ASN A 842 -9.83 -12.47 -29.37
CA ASN A 842 -11.12 -12.18 -29.99
C ASN A 842 -11.27 -12.87 -31.36
N ILE A 843 -10.24 -12.85 -32.21
CA ILE A 843 -10.23 -13.56 -33.49
C ILE A 843 -10.40 -15.07 -33.27
N ILE A 844 -9.65 -15.65 -32.33
CA ILE A 844 -9.73 -17.07 -32.01
C ILE A 844 -11.13 -17.43 -31.50
N SER A 845 -11.65 -16.66 -30.55
CA SER A 845 -12.99 -16.90 -29.99
C SER A 845 -14.08 -16.79 -31.05
N LYS A 846 -13.95 -15.84 -32.00
CA LYS A 846 -14.87 -15.69 -33.14
C LYS A 846 -14.78 -16.86 -34.10
N ALA A 847 -13.58 -17.38 -34.35
CA ALA A 847 -13.34 -18.48 -35.28
C ALA A 847 -13.79 -19.85 -34.74
N SER A 848 -13.48 -20.17 -33.48
CA SER A 848 -13.64 -21.51 -32.91
C SER A 848 -14.83 -21.67 -31.96
N LYS A 849 -15.50 -20.57 -31.58
CA LYS A 849 -16.47 -20.50 -30.45
C LYS A 849 -15.90 -20.99 -29.10
N GLN A 850 -14.58 -21.18 -28.98
CA GLN A 850 -13.91 -21.58 -27.75
C GLN A 850 -12.89 -20.49 -27.34
N LYS A 851 -12.70 -20.29 -26.04
CA LYS A 851 -11.62 -19.43 -25.54
C LYS A 851 -10.30 -20.19 -25.61
N PHE A 852 -9.29 -19.61 -26.24
CA PHE A 852 -7.93 -20.11 -26.17
C PHE A 852 -7.30 -19.65 -24.85
N ILE A 853 -6.95 -20.59 -23.97
CA ILE A 853 -6.26 -20.31 -22.71
C ILE A 853 -5.10 -21.29 -22.60
N GLN A 854 -3.86 -20.78 -22.63
CA GLN A 854 -2.72 -21.54 -22.13
C GLN A 854 -2.74 -21.46 -20.60
N SER A 855 -3.36 -22.46 -19.95
CA SER A 855 -3.31 -22.58 -18.49
C SER A 855 -2.30 -23.64 -18.10
N PHE A 856 -1.21 -23.21 -17.48
CA PHE A 856 -0.40 -24.08 -16.64
C PHE A 856 -0.68 -23.65 -15.21
N ALA A 857 -1.38 -24.48 -14.44
CA ALA A 857 -1.54 -24.23 -13.01
C ALA A 857 -0.24 -24.62 -12.31
N THR A 858 0.41 -23.68 -11.64
CA THR A 858 1.47 -23.99 -10.68
C THR A 858 0.95 -23.76 -9.28
N ASN A 859 1.08 -24.76 -8.42
CA ASN A 859 0.85 -24.58 -6.99
C ASN A 859 2.14 -24.05 -6.38
N LYS A 860 2.13 -22.79 -5.92
CA LYS A 860 3.22 -22.27 -5.07
C LYS A 860 3.16 -23.03 -3.76
N ASN A 861 4.31 -23.54 -3.30
CA ASN A 861 4.36 -24.24 -2.02
C ASN A 861 4.52 -23.22 -0.89
N VAL A 862 3.50 -22.36 -0.70
CA VAL A 862 3.46 -21.35 0.37
C VAL A 862 2.17 -21.52 1.18
N ASN A 863 2.29 -21.59 2.49
CA ASN A 863 1.13 -21.73 3.39
C ASN A 863 0.83 -20.44 4.17
N PHE A 864 -0.32 -20.41 4.86
CA PHE A 864 -0.76 -19.23 5.64
C PHE A 864 0.28 -18.72 6.64
N LYS A 865 0.99 -19.63 7.32
CA LYS A 865 2.02 -19.30 8.30
C LYS A 865 3.21 -18.60 7.64
N GLU A 866 3.74 -19.15 6.55
CA GLU A 866 4.85 -18.55 5.80
C GLU A 866 4.47 -17.18 5.25
N LEU A 867 3.27 -17.06 4.68
CA LEU A 867 2.74 -15.80 4.18
C LEU A 867 2.61 -14.77 5.31
N SER A 868 2.13 -15.17 6.49
CA SER A 868 2.01 -14.30 7.66
C SER A 868 3.37 -13.77 8.13
N LEU A 869 4.41 -14.61 8.14
CA LEU A 869 5.77 -14.22 8.50
C LEU A 869 6.37 -13.22 7.49
N ILE A 870 6.28 -13.51 6.19
CA ILE A 870 6.78 -12.62 5.13
C ILE A 870 6.09 -11.25 5.22
N ARG A 871 4.79 -11.24 5.52
CA ARG A 871 3.97 -10.03 5.60
C ARG A 871 4.10 -9.27 6.90
N ALA A 872 4.70 -9.84 7.93
CA ALA A 872 4.99 -9.13 9.17
C ALA A 872 6.21 -8.21 9.03
N LYS A 873 7.12 -8.45 8.08
CA LYS A 873 8.43 -7.80 8.00
C LYS A 873 8.56 -6.76 6.89
N ARG A 874 9.29 -5.68 7.16
CA ARG A 874 9.88 -4.79 6.16
C ARG A 874 11.24 -5.34 5.72
N ASN A 875 11.54 -5.18 4.45
CA ASN A 875 12.82 -5.57 3.86
C ASN A 875 13.17 -4.56 2.77
N ILE A 876 14.16 -3.71 3.06
CA ILE A 876 14.65 -2.70 2.11
C ILE A 876 15.36 -3.42 0.97
N GLY A 877 14.80 -3.31 -0.23
CA GLY A 877 15.34 -3.94 -1.43
C GLY A 877 16.54 -3.21 -2.01
N PHE A 878 17.13 -3.84 -3.01
CA PHE A 878 18.21 -3.27 -3.78
C PHE A 878 17.75 -2.00 -4.51
N LYS A 879 18.60 -0.97 -4.54
CA LYS A 879 18.37 0.24 -5.34
C LYS A 879 19.20 0.13 -6.61
N VAL A 880 18.53 0.10 -7.75
CA VAL A 880 19.21 0.15 -9.05
C VAL A 880 19.65 1.58 -9.27
N GLU A 881 20.95 1.79 -9.31
CA GLU A 881 21.52 3.06 -9.73
C GLU A 881 21.79 2.98 -11.23
N GLU A 882 21.16 3.89 -11.97
CA GLU A 882 21.62 4.20 -13.31
C GLU A 882 23.05 4.77 -13.21
N ILE A 883 23.88 4.51 -14.23
CA ILE A 883 25.29 4.92 -14.18
C ILE A 883 25.39 6.43 -13.92
N LYS A 884 25.92 6.81 -12.75
CA LYS A 884 26.05 8.21 -12.31
C LYS A 884 27.01 9.01 -13.17
N GLY A 885 26.63 10.25 -13.46
CA GLY A 885 27.44 11.24 -14.17
C GLY A 885 27.25 11.22 -15.69
N ILE A 886 27.81 12.24 -16.34
CA ILE A 886 27.68 12.45 -17.79
C ILE A 886 28.57 11.44 -18.54
N LYS A 887 28.03 10.25 -18.84
CA LYS A 887 28.60 9.38 -19.86
C LYS A 887 28.00 9.71 -21.21
N LYS A 888 28.72 10.49 -22.03
CA LYS A 888 28.35 10.79 -23.43
C LYS A 888 28.64 9.61 -24.36
N ASN A 889 28.19 8.41 -23.98
CA ASN A 889 28.30 7.20 -24.79
C ASN A 889 26.94 6.48 -24.86
N PHE A 890 26.86 5.44 -25.68
CA PHE A 890 25.63 4.66 -25.91
C PHE A 890 25.63 3.32 -25.15
N ASP A 891 26.48 3.17 -24.13
CA ASP A 891 26.48 1.97 -23.29
C ASP A 891 25.16 1.85 -22.52
N ILE A 892 24.79 0.61 -22.18
CA ILE A 892 23.58 0.36 -21.39
C ILE A 892 23.68 1.04 -20.02
N VAL A 893 22.71 1.90 -19.73
CA VAL A 893 22.71 2.79 -18.54
C VAL A 893 22.25 2.10 -17.26
N VAL A 894 21.40 1.07 -17.37
CA VAL A 894 20.94 0.26 -16.24
C VAL A 894 21.57 -1.12 -16.32
N PRO A 895 22.42 -1.54 -15.36
CA PRO A 895 23.01 -2.86 -15.37
C PRO A 895 21.97 -3.94 -15.05
N SER A 896 22.22 -5.16 -15.53
CA SER A 896 21.43 -6.33 -15.17
C SER A 896 21.68 -6.77 -13.73
N LEU A 897 20.67 -7.33 -13.08
CA LEU A 897 20.82 -7.87 -11.74
C LEU A 897 21.71 -9.12 -11.77
N THR A 898 22.58 -9.25 -10.75
CA THR A 898 23.26 -10.53 -10.51
C THR A 898 22.25 -11.56 -10.01
N ARG A 899 22.54 -12.86 -10.18
CA ARG A 899 21.68 -13.94 -9.69
C ARG A 899 21.34 -13.83 -8.21
N LYS A 900 22.33 -13.51 -7.36
CA LYS A 900 22.12 -13.32 -5.91
C LYS A 900 21.14 -12.17 -5.62
N VAL A 901 21.31 -11.04 -6.31
CA VAL A 901 20.45 -9.86 -6.12
C VAL A 901 19.03 -10.14 -6.65
N ALA A 902 18.90 -10.77 -7.81
CA ALA A 902 17.61 -11.12 -8.39
C ALA A 902 16.81 -12.10 -7.51
N VAL A 903 17.47 -13.12 -6.96
CA VAL A 903 16.86 -14.07 -6.01
C VAL A 903 16.43 -13.33 -4.74
N ALA A 904 17.30 -12.52 -4.13
CA ALA A 904 16.97 -11.77 -2.93
C ALA A 904 15.80 -10.80 -3.16
N GLU A 905 15.79 -10.12 -4.30
CA GLU A 905 14.73 -9.18 -4.68
C GLU A 905 13.41 -9.90 -4.95
N ALA A 906 13.42 -11.04 -5.65
CA ALA A 906 12.22 -11.82 -5.89
C ALA A 906 11.63 -12.44 -4.61
N SER A 907 12.49 -12.87 -3.67
CA SER A 907 12.10 -13.38 -2.35
C SER A 907 11.40 -12.34 -1.47
N ARG A 908 11.46 -11.05 -1.82
CA ARG A 908 10.68 -10.00 -1.16
C ARG A 908 9.19 -10.08 -1.56
N CYS A 909 8.77 -10.80 -2.59
CA CYS A 909 7.37 -10.85 -3.01
C CYS A 909 6.42 -11.22 -1.85
N LEU A 910 5.30 -10.49 -1.70
CA LEU A 910 4.30 -10.73 -0.66
C LEU A 910 3.20 -11.75 -1.06
N TYR A 911 3.29 -12.31 -2.27
CA TYR A 911 2.32 -13.26 -2.85
C TYR A 911 0.86 -12.80 -2.66
N CYS A 912 0.55 -11.60 -3.16
CA CYS A 912 -0.76 -10.94 -3.00
C CYS A 912 -1.92 -11.63 -3.75
N ASP A 913 -1.59 -12.59 -4.58
CA ASP A 913 -2.46 -13.51 -5.31
C ASP A 913 -2.83 -14.76 -4.49
N GLU A 914 -1.99 -15.17 -3.53
CA GLU A 914 -2.29 -16.29 -2.62
C GLU A 914 -3.07 -15.82 -1.39
N LEU A 915 -2.70 -14.66 -0.83
CA LEU A 915 -3.36 -14.09 0.35
C LEU A 915 -3.40 -12.56 0.25
N CYS A 916 -4.56 -11.94 0.45
CA CYS A 916 -4.63 -10.47 0.50
C CYS A 916 -4.41 -9.93 1.92
N ASN A 917 -5.33 -10.20 2.86
CA ASN A 917 -5.32 -9.86 4.30
C ASN A 917 -4.78 -8.49 4.74
N VAL A 918 -4.54 -7.54 3.84
CA VAL A 918 -3.98 -6.23 4.19
C VAL A 918 -4.93 -5.47 5.11
N CYS A 919 -6.24 -5.55 4.88
CA CYS A 919 -7.24 -4.91 5.73
C CYS A 919 -7.33 -5.54 7.13
N VAL A 920 -6.95 -6.82 7.28
CA VAL A 920 -6.90 -7.54 8.55
C VAL A 920 -5.65 -7.12 9.34
N THR A 921 -4.49 -7.03 8.67
CA THR A 921 -3.22 -6.67 9.32
C THR A 921 -3.20 -5.21 9.77
N VAL A 922 -3.70 -4.28 8.95
CA VAL A 922 -3.70 -2.84 9.27
C VAL A 922 -4.86 -2.40 10.16
N CYS A 923 -5.81 -3.28 10.49
CA CYS A 923 -6.91 -2.91 11.37
C CYS A 923 -6.40 -2.86 12.81
N PRO A 924 -6.30 -1.66 13.44
CA PRO A 924 -5.84 -1.58 14.82
C PRO A 924 -6.78 -2.34 15.76
N ASN A 925 -8.07 -2.35 15.44
CA ASN A 925 -9.10 -2.89 16.30
C ASN A 925 -9.38 -4.39 16.12
N ARG A 926 -8.64 -5.05 15.20
CA ARG A 926 -8.91 -6.44 14.75
C ARG A 926 -10.37 -6.67 14.32
N ALA A 927 -11.02 -5.62 13.80
CA ALA A 927 -12.40 -5.69 13.31
C ALA A 927 -12.50 -6.45 11.98
N ASN A 928 -11.54 -6.30 11.06
CA ASN A 928 -11.52 -7.12 9.86
C ASN A 928 -10.97 -8.51 10.21
N TYR A 929 -11.74 -9.55 9.92
CA TYR A 929 -11.43 -10.94 10.26
C TYR A 929 -11.36 -11.80 9.00
N SER A 930 -10.30 -12.59 8.89
CA SER A 930 -10.10 -13.56 7.81
C SER A 930 -10.65 -14.91 8.23
N PHE A 931 -11.45 -15.54 7.37
CA PHE A 931 -11.93 -16.91 7.56
C PHE A 931 -11.64 -17.75 6.31
N GLU A 932 -11.66 -19.06 6.49
CA GLU A 932 -11.43 -20.02 5.41
C GLU A 932 -12.75 -20.61 4.93
N THR A 933 -12.84 -20.86 3.63
CA THR A 933 -13.93 -21.57 2.97
C THR A 933 -13.38 -22.46 1.86
N THR A 934 -14.12 -23.47 1.44
CA THR A 934 -13.75 -24.30 0.30
C THR A 934 -14.32 -23.70 -0.98
N ALA A 935 -13.58 -23.80 -2.09
CA ALA A 935 -14.11 -23.41 -3.39
C ALA A 935 -15.45 -24.14 -3.65
N THR A 936 -16.50 -23.39 -3.95
CA THR A 936 -17.85 -23.94 -4.05
C THR A 936 -18.65 -23.23 -5.13
N SER A 937 -19.54 -23.99 -5.78
CA SER A 937 -20.45 -23.50 -6.80
C SER A 937 -21.86 -23.95 -6.43
N ILE A 938 -22.72 -22.99 -6.14
CA ILE A 938 -24.11 -23.21 -5.72
C ILE A 938 -25.04 -22.81 -6.87
N GLN A 939 -25.88 -23.72 -7.34
CA GLN A 939 -26.94 -23.39 -8.28
C GLN A 939 -28.00 -22.56 -7.53
N LEU A 940 -28.19 -21.29 -7.93
CA LEU A 940 -29.24 -20.45 -7.38
C LEU A 940 -30.59 -20.79 -8.02
N TYR A 941 -31.63 -20.53 -7.26
CA TYR A 941 -33.02 -20.69 -7.67
C TYR A 941 -33.77 -19.37 -7.52
N LYS A 942 -34.82 -19.21 -8.32
CA LYS A 942 -35.89 -18.25 -8.09
C LYS A 942 -37.21 -18.98 -7.99
N ALA A 943 -38.12 -18.47 -7.16
CA ALA A 943 -39.48 -18.98 -7.08
C ALA A 943 -40.47 -17.90 -7.52
N GLU A 944 -41.47 -18.28 -8.29
CA GLU A 944 -42.52 -17.39 -8.80
C GLU A 944 -43.89 -17.92 -8.37
N ASN A 945 -44.73 -17.09 -7.76
CA ASN A 945 -46.12 -17.41 -7.44
C ASN A 945 -47.03 -16.91 -8.57
N ILE A 946 -47.54 -17.83 -9.39
CA ILE A 946 -48.42 -17.54 -10.51
C ILE A 946 -49.79 -18.13 -10.19
N ASN A 947 -50.78 -17.28 -9.90
CA ASN A 947 -52.17 -17.67 -9.60
C ASN A 947 -52.29 -18.72 -8.47
N GLY A 948 -51.47 -18.61 -7.43
CA GLY A 948 -51.48 -19.54 -6.29
C GLY A 948 -50.66 -20.81 -6.50
N LYS A 949 -50.01 -20.98 -7.67
CA LYS A 949 -49.07 -22.06 -7.95
C LYS A 949 -47.63 -21.53 -7.90
N VAL A 950 -46.80 -22.14 -7.05
CA VAL A 950 -45.38 -21.80 -6.96
C VAL A 950 -44.59 -22.60 -8.00
N GLU A 951 -43.90 -21.89 -8.89
CA GLU A 951 -42.93 -22.45 -9.82
C GLU A 951 -41.51 -22.15 -9.37
N ILE A 952 -40.66 -23.17 -9.29
CA ILE A 952 -39.23 -23.03 -9.00
C ILE A 952 -38.46 -23.11 -10.32
N LYS A 953 -37.60 -22.14 -10.56
CA LYS A 953 -36.75 -22.05 -11.75
C LYS A 953 -35.29 -21.90 -11.34
N GLU A 954 -34.40 -22.52 -12.10
CA GLU A 954 -32.96 -22.25 -11.98
C GLU A 954 -32.68 -20.80 -12.40
N ASP A 955 -31.78 -20.14 -11.67
CA ASP A 955 -31.30 -18.79 -11.97
C ASP A 955 -29.87 -18.86 -12.52
N LYS A 956 -28.87 -18.56 -11.69
CA LYS A 956 -27.44 -18.55 -12.04
C LYS A 956 -26.62 -19.32 -11.00
N PHE A 957 -25.36 -19.59 -11.31
CA PHE A 957 -24.43 -20.10 -10.30
C PHE A 957 -23.89 -18.98 -9.41
N PHE A 958 -23.75 -19.28 -8.12
CA PHE A 958 -23.01 -18.50 -7.14
C PHE A 958 -21.70 -19.22 -6.85
N ASN A 959 -20.58 -18.59 -7.21
CA ASN A 959 -19.25 -19.19 -7.07
C ASN A 959 -18.45 -18.46 -6.00
N ILE A 960 -17.71 -19.25 -5.23
CA ILE A 960 -16.62 -18.80 -4.39
C ILE A 960 -15.39 -19.57 -4.85
N ASP A 961 -14.41 -18.87 -5.41
CA ASP A 961 -13.21 -19.50 -5.99
C ASP A 961 -12.03 -19.45 -5.02
N GLN A 962 -12.03 -18.52 -4.06
CA GLN A 962 -10.89 -18.28 -3.17
C GLN A 962 -11.10 -18.88 -1.79
N GLN A 963 -10.05 -19.50 -1.24
CA GLN A 963 -10.11 -20.11 0.08
C GLN A 963 -10.29 -19.08 1.21
N TYR A 964 -9.58 -17.95 1.15
CA TYR A 964 -9.61 -16.94 2.21
C TYR A 964 -10.61 -15.83 1.90
N GLN A 965 -11.52 -15.61 2.83
CA GLN A 965 -12.56 -14.58 2.76
C GLN A 965 -12.43 -13.63 3.97
N VAL A 966 -12.99 -12.43 3.85
CA VAL A 966 -12.92 -11.40 4.90
C VAL A 966 -14.30 -10.89 5.26
N LEU A 967 -14.56 -10.77 6.55
CA LEU A 967 -15.72 -10.09 7.12
C LEU A 967 -15.27 -8.96 8.07
N ASN A 968 -16.20 -8.10 8.48
CA ASN A 968 -15.97 -7.04 9.46
C ASN A 968 -16.79 -7.27 10.72
N ILE A 969 -16.14 -7.41 11.87
CA ILE A 969 -16.74 -7.45 13.20
C ILE A 969 -17.06 -6.00 13.61
N SER A 970 -18.33 -5.63 13.48
CA SER A 970 -18.80 -4.26 13.63
C SER A 970 -18.72 -3.74 15.06
N ASP A 971 -18.84 -4.59 16.08
CA ASP A 971 -18.64 -4.19 17.49
C ASP A 971 -17.24 -3.60 17.73
N PHE A 972 -16.24 -4.09 16.98
CA PHE A 972 -14.86 -3.63 17.08
C PHE A 972 -14.53 -2.50 16.08
N CYS A 973 -15.48 -2.08 15.25
CA CYS A 973 -15.21 -1.14 14.16
C CYS A 973 -15.71 0.26 14.52
N ASN A 974 -14.80 1.23 14.63
CA ASN A 974 -15.12 2.65 14.77
C ASN A 974 -15.06 3.43 13.43
N GLU A 975 -15.07 2.71 12.31
CA GLU A 975 -14.99 3.27 10.96
C GLU A 975 -13.79 4.23 10.73
N CYS A 976 -12.67 4.02 11.41
CA CYS A 976 -11.48 4.90 11.33
C CYS A 976 -10.91 5.12 9.92
N GLY A 977 -11.21 4.23 8.97
CA GLY A 977 -10.81 4.35 7.57
C GLY A 977 -9.43 3.77 7.23
N ASN A 978 -8.60 3.38 8.21
CA ASN A 978 -7.23 2.94 7.96
C ASN A 978 -7.15 1.76 6.96
N CYS A 979 -8.09 0.82 7.01
CA CYS A 979 -8.14 -0.30 6.06
C CYS A 979 -8.46 0.11 4.62
N THR A 980 -9.12 1.26 4.41
CA THR A 980 -9.38 1.83 3.08
C THR A 980 -8.08 2.31 2.46
N THR A 981 -7.21 2.98 3.22
CA THR A 981 -5.93 3.50 2.72
C THR A 981 -5.08 2.43 2.03
N PHE A 982 -5.03 1.23 2.60
CA PHE A 982 -4.16 0.15 2.11
C PHE A 982 -4.85 -0.88 1.22
N CYS A 983 -6.18 -0.86 1.13
CA CYS A 983 -6.90 -1.80 0.27
C CYS A 983 -6.59 -1.50 -1.21
N PRO A 984 -6.10 -2.47 -2.01
CA PRO A 984 -5.74 -2.22 -3.41
C PRO A 984 -6.95 -1.97 -4.32
N THR A 985 -8.16 -2.30 -3.88
CA THR A 985 -9.39 -2.06 -4.66
C THR A 985 -9.93 -0.64 -4.46
N ASN A 986 -10.79 -0.21 -5.36
CA ASN A 986 -11.59 1.01 -5.27
C ASN A 986 -12.76 0.88 -4.28
N GLY A 987 -12.50 0.31 -3.10
CA GLY A 987 -13.50 0.13 -2.03
C GLY A 987 -12.90 0.36 -0.64
N SER A 988 -13.77 0.22 0.36
CA SER A 988 -13.53 0.39 1.79
C SER A 988 -13.93 -0.89 2.54
N PRO A 989 -12.96 -1.70 3.02
CA PRO A 989 -13.25 -2.98 3.66
C PRO A 989 -14.24 -2.90 4.83
N TYR A 990 -14.18 -1.84 5.65
CA TYR A 990 -15.11 -1.65 6.77
C TYR A 990 -16.55 -1.34 6.36
N LYS A 991 -16.79 -0.95 5.10
CA LYS A 991 -18.13 -0.67 4.54
C LYS A 991 -18.62 -1.81 3.65
N ASP A 992 -17.76 -2.31 2.77
CA ASP A 992 -18.14 -3.21 1.68
C ASP A 992 -18.11 -4.70 2.08
N LYS A 993 -17.38 -5.07 3.15
CA LYS A 993 -17.35 -6.45 3.64
C LYS A 993 -18.55 -6.76 4.55
N PRO A 994 -18.97 -8.04 4.64
CA PRO A 994 -20.07 -8.45 5.51
C PRO A 994 -19.86 -7.97 6.95
N LYS A 995 -20.80 -7.16 7.46
CA LYS A 995 -20.79 -6.60 8.81
C LYS A 995 -21.41 -7.58 9.80
N PHE A 996 -20.65 -8.07 10.76
CA PHE A 996 -21.07 -9.03 11.79
C PHE A 996 -21.12 -8.38 13.17
N TYR A 997 -22.18 -8.67 13.92
CA TYR A 997 -22.36 -8.21 15.29
C TYR A 997 -22.24 -9.38 16.27
N LEU A 998 -21.43 -9.26 17.31
CA LEU A 998 -21.13 -10.32 18.27
C LEU A 998 -22.20 -10.50 19.34
N THR A 999 -23.10 -9.52 19.52
CA THR A 999 -24.17 -9.54 20.51
C THR A 999 -25.53 -9.26 19.87
N SER A 1000 -26.61 -9.76 20.46
CA SER A 1000 -27.97 -9.45 20.01
C SER A 1000 -28.28 -7.95 20.16
N GLN A 1001 -27.81 -7.33 21.24
CA GLN A 1001 -28.04 -5.92 21.53
C GLN A 1001 -27.42 -5.01 20.46
N SER A 1002 -26.19 -5.29 20.02
CA SER A 1002 -25.55 -4.50 18.95
C SER A 1002 -26.22 -4.75 17.60
N PHE A 1003 -26.61 -5.99 17.29
CA PHE A 1003 -27.39 -6.32 16.09
C PHE A 1003 -28.76 -5.63 16.05
N GLU A 1004 -29.48 -5.55 17.16
CA GLU A 1004 -30.79 -4.89 17.23
C GLU A 1004 -30.70 -3.39 16.91
N LYS A 1005 -29.64 -2.72 17.39
CA LYS A 1005 -29.37 -1.30 17.11
C LYS A 1005 -28.83 -1.05 15.70
N ALA A 1006 -28.24 -2.07 15.07
CA ALA A 1006 -27.65 -1.97 13.76
C ALA A 1006 -28.70 -1.66 12.67
N PRO A 1007 -28.40 -0.80 11.67
CA PRO A 1007 -29.24 -0.61 10.50
C PRO A 1007 -29.12 -1.77 9.51
N ILE A 1008 -27.93 -2.36 9.37
CA ILE A 1008 -27.63 -3.46 8.45
C ILE A 1008 -26.52 -4.35 9.01
N GLY A 1009 -26.63 -5.65 8.78
CA GLY A 1009 -25.55 -6.63 9.01
C GLY A 1009 -26.05 -7.99 9.44
N TYR A 1010 -25.15 -8.79 10.00
CA TYR A 1010 -25.29 -10.21 10.31
C TYR A 1010 -25.12 -10.50 11.80
N PHE A 1011 -25.82 -11.50 12.30
CA PHE A 1011 -25.68 -12.02 13.67
C PHE A 1011 -25.90 -13.54 13.65
N ILE A 1012 -25.18 -14.29 14.48
CA ILE A 1012 -25.37 -15.74 14.63
C ILE A 1012 -25.88 -16.05 16.03
N SER A 1013 -26.97 -16.79 16.10
CA SER A 1013 -27.50 -17.39 17.33
C SER A 1013 -27.39 -18.91 17.27
N LYS A 1014 -27.01 -19.53 18.39
CA LYS A 1014 -26.91 -20.99 18.52
C LYS A 1014 -27.86 -21.50 19.60
N SER A 1015 -28.46 -22.66 19.36
CA SER A 1015 -29.14 -23.49 20.34
C SER A 1015 -28.56 -24.91 20.29
N ASP A 1016 -28.93 -25.77 21.25
CA ASP A 1016 -28.44 -27.15 21.31
C ASP A 1016 -28.71 -27.97 20.03
N SER A 1017 -29.73 -27.60 19.25
CA SER A 1017 -30.16 -28.35 18.06
C SER A 1017 -30.19 -27.55 16.76
N SER A 1018 -29.86 -26.25 16.80
CA SER A 1018 -29.92 -25.39 15.61
C SER A 1018 -28.88 -24.26 15.61
N LYS A 1019 -28.46 -23.86 14.41
CA LYS A 1019 -27.65 -22.67 14.18
C LYS A 1019 -28.38 -21.74 13.23
N THR A 1020 -28.56 -20.48 13.61
CA THR A 1020 -29.26 -19.51 12.78
C THR A 1020 -28.38 -18.30 12.53
N ILE A 1021 -28.20 -17.96 11.24
CA ILE A 1021 -27.68 -16.65 10.84
C ILE A 1021 -28.85 -15.73 10.52
N HIS A 1022 -28.79 -14.52 11.08
CA HIS A 1022 -29.74 -13.44 10.87
C HIS A 1022 -29.08 -12.38 10.01
N PHE A 1023 -29.80 -11.84 9.04
CA PHE A 1023 -29.40 -10.68 8.25
C PHE A 1023 -30.47 -9.61 8.35
N LYS A 1024 -30.09 -8.41 8.76
CA LYS A 1024 -30.96 -7.24 8.86
C LYS A 1024 -30.61 -6.26 7.75
N ASP A 1025 -31.62 -5.73 7.08
CA ASP A 1025 -31.53 -4.59 6.15
C ASP A 1025 -32.83 -3.76 6.19
N ASN A 1026 -32.98 -2.83 5.25
CA ASN A 1026 -34.17 -1.97 5.15
C ASN A 1026 -35.48 -2.75 4.91
N ASP A 1027 -35.40 -3.99 4.40
CA ASP A 1027 -36.58 -4.82 4.12
C ASP A 1027 -37.01 -5.67 5.31
N GLY A 1028 -36.24 -5.68 6.39
CA GLY A 1028 -36.49 -6.45 7.61
C GLY A 1028 -35.43 -7.52 7.86
N ILE A 1029 -35.76 -8.47 8.74
CA ILE A 1029 -34.85 -9.57 9.10
C ILE A 1029 -35.11 -10.77 8.19
N LYS A 1030 -34.02 -11.33 7.68
CA LYS A 1030 -33.96 -12.59 6.93
C LYS A 1030 -33.18 -13.59 7.79
N THR A 1031 -33.61 -14.83 7.85
CA THR A 1031 -32.93 -15.87 8.65
C THR A 1031 -32.61 -17.08 7.79
N LEU A 1032 -31.48 -17.74 8.09
CA LEU A 1032 -31.15 -19.05 7.57
C LEU A 1032 -30.76 -19.94 8.75
N THR A 1033 -31.56 -20.97 8.98
CA THR A 1033 -31.40 -21.90 10.11
C THR A 1033 -30.95 -23.27 9.61
N LEU A 1034 -29.82 -23.75 10.10
CA LEU A 1034 -29.40 -25.14 9.98
C LEU A 1034 -30.00 -25.95 11.13
N GLN A 1035 -30.90 -26.87 10.82
CA GLN A 1035 -31.56 -27.77 11.80
C GLN A 1035 -31.93 -29.09 11.11
N ASN A 1036 -31.81 -30.21 11.82
CA ASN A 1036 -32.20 -31.55 11.34
C ASN A 1036 -31.61 -31.91 9.95
N GLY A 1037 -30.36 -31.51 9.69
CA GLY A 1037 -29.68 -31.79 8.42
C GLY A 1037 -30.27 -31.06 7.21
N LYS A 1038 -30.93 -29.91 7.40
CA LYS A 1038 -31.47 -29.06 6.34
C LYS A 1038 -31.32 -27.58 6.67
N TYR A 1039 -31.40 -26.76 5.63
CA TYR A 1039 -31.38 -25.30 5.76
C TYR A 1039 -32.79 -24.73 5.56
N PHE A 1040 -33.24 -23.88 6.47
CA PHE A 1040 -34.53 -23.19 6.42
C PHE A 1040 -34.30 -21.70 6.30
N TYR A 1041 -34.68 -21.12 5.16
CA TYR A 1041 -34.58 -19.69 4.89
C TYR A 1041 -35.94 -19.03 5.11
N GLU A 1042 -36.01 -18.00 5.93
CA GLU A 1042 -37.24 -17.26 6.20
C GLU A 1042 -37.06 -15.76 5.99
N THR A 1043 -38.05 -15.14 5.38
CA THR A 1043 -38.21 -13.69 5.28
C THR A 1043 -39.65 -13.31 5.66
N LYS A 1044 -39.97 -12.02 5.70
CA LYS A 1044 -41.36 -11.56 5.84
C LYS A 1044 -42.30 -12.08 4.74
N ASN A 1045 -41.75 -12.48 3.59
CA ASN A 1045 -42.51 -12.85 2.40
C ASN A 1045 -42.47 -14.35 2.08
N VAL A 1046 -41.43 -15.08 2.49
CA VAL A 1046 -41.21 -16.47 2.05
C VAL A 1046 -40.64 -17.36 3.15
N LYS A 1047 -40.98 -18.64 3.12
CA LYS A 1047 -40.26 -19.72 3.81
C LYS A 1047 -39.78 -20.74 2.78
N ALA A 1048 -38.49 -21.01 2.77
CA ALA A 1048 -37.86 -21.94 1.85
C ALA A 1048 -37.01 -22.97 2.57
N GLU A 1049 -36.97 -24.19 2.02
CA GLU A 1049 -36.20 -25.32 2.53
C GLU A 1049 -35.16 -25.73 1.50
N PHE A 1050 -33.91 -25.92 1.94
CA PHE A 1050 -32.79 -26.33 1.10
C PHE A 1050 -32.13 -27.60 1.65
N ALA A 1051 -31.62 -28.41 0.73
CA ALA A 1051 -30.81 -29.58 1.06
C ALA A 1051 -29.45 -29.18 1.67
N LEU A 1052 -28.88 -30.06 2.49
CA LEU A 1052 -27.59 -29.79 3.17
C LEU A 1052 -26.40 -29.76 2.21
N ASN A 1053 -26.33 -30.72 1.28
CA ASN A 1053 -25.10 -31.01 0.54
C ASN A 1053 -24.90 -30.10 -0.68
N ASP A 1054 -25.91 -30.00 -1.54
CA ASP A 1054 -25.86 -29.23 -2.79
C ASP A 1054 -26.61 -27.89 -2.70
N PHE A 1055 -27.18 -27.60 -1.53
CA PHE A 1055 -28.02 -26.43 -1.29
C PHE A 1055 -29.16 -26.29 -2.31
N LYS A 1056 -29.67 -27.42 -2.82
CA LYS A 1056 -30.81 -27.45 -3.74
C LYS A 1056 -32.08 -27.01 -3.04
N LEU A 1057 -32.84 -26.14 -3.70
CA LEU A 1057 -34.13 -25.69 -3.20
C LEU A 1057 -35.16 -26.83 -3.26
N LEU A 1058 -35.69 -27.23 -2.11
CA LEU A 1058 -36.62 -28.35 -1.94
C LEU A 1058 -38.08 -27.91 -1.91
N LYS A 1059 -38.37 -26.82 -1.17
CA LYS A 1059 -39.73 -26.32 -0.96
C LYS A 1059 -39.73 -24.81 -0.78
N VAL A 1060 -40.78 -24.14 -1.27
CA VAL A 1060 -41.01 -22.71 -1.07
C VAL A 1060 -42.48 -22.46 -0.77
N ASN A 1061 -42.76 -21.66 0.27
CA ASN A 1061 -44.09 -21.15 0.59
C ASN A 1061 -44.05 -19.63 0.67
N PHE A 1062 -44.87 -18.94 -0.12
CA PHE A 1062 -45.07 -17.49 -0.02
C PHE A 1062 -46.04 -17.18 1.12
N ILE A 1063 -45.62 -16.34 2.06
CA ILE A 1063 -46.40 -15.91 3.23
C ILE A 1063 -47.22 -14.65 2.90
N SER A 1064 -46.68 -13.77 2.06
CA SER A 1064 -47.29 -12.48 1.71
C SER A 1064 -47.88 -12.52 0.29
N ASN A 1065 -49.07 -11.96 0.11
CA ASN A 1065 -49.72 -11.80 -1.19
C ASN A 1065 -49.07 -10.71 -2.08
N VAL A 1066 -48.07 -9.99 -1.55
CA VAL A 1066 -47.44 -8.84 -2.22
C VAL A 1066 -46.22 -9.24 -3.07
N ALA A 1067 -45.57 -10.36 -2.77
CA ALA A 1067 -44.38 -10.81 -3.49
C ALA A 1067 -44.71 -11.98 -4.42
N ASN A 1068 -44.59 -11.76 -5.73
CA ASN A 1068 -44.81 -12.81 -6.73
C ASN A 1068 -43.53 -13.51 -7.18
N ILE A 1069 -42.35 -12.97 -6.86
CA ILE A 1069 -41.05 -13.55 -7.23
C ILE A 1069 -40.07 -13.36 -6.07
N GLU A 1070 -39.31 -14.40 -5.73
CA GLU A 1070 -38.20 -14.36 -4.77
C GLU A 1070 -36.93 -14.96 -5.38
N TYR A 1071 -35.79 -14.31 -5.17
CA TYR A 1071 -34.46 -14.80 -5.55
C TYR A 1071 -33.68 -15.26 -4.32
N PHE A 1072 -33.07 -16.45 -4.37
CA PHE A 1072 -32.40 -17.05 -3.22
C PHE A 1072 -30.88 -16.80 -3.16
N SER A 1073 -30.38 -15.77 -3.85
CA SER A 1073 -28.95 -15.38 -3.81
C SER A 1073 -28.48 -15.03 -2.39
N LYS A 1074 -29.31 -14.34 -1.61
CA LYS A 1074 -28.99 -14.00 -0.22
C LYS A 1074 -28.93 -15.23 0.69
N ALA A 1075 -29.75 -16.26 0.44
CA ALA A 1075 -29.68 -17.51 1.20
C ALA A 1075 -28.34 -18.24 0.98
N ALA A 1076 -27.84 -18.25 -0.26
CA ALA A 1076 -26.52 -18.81 -0.57
C ALA A 1076 -25.38 -18.02 0.11
N GLU A 1077 -25.43 -16.69 0.08
CA GLU A 1077 -24.47 -15.83 0.81
C GLU A 1077 -24.51 -16.14 2.33
N MET A 1078 -25.71 -16.22 2.92
CA MET A 1078 -25.89 -16.53 4.34
C MET A 1078 -25.35 -17.92 4.70
N LYS A 1079 -25.46 -18.91 3.81
CA LYS A 1079 -24.87 -20.25 4.00
C LYS A 1079 -23.35 -20.17 4.13
N ILE A 1080 -22.67 -19.51 3.18
CA ILE A 1080 -21.20 -19.37 3.20
C ILE A 1080 -20.74 -18.65 4.46
N LEU A 1081 -21.45 -17.58 4.83
CA LEU A 1081 -21.13 -16.80 6.02
C LEU A 1081 -21.41 -17.56 7.32
N LEU A 1082 -22.48 -18.35 7.40
CA LEU A 1082 -22.78 -19.18 8.56
C LEU A 1082 -21.68 -20.25 8.76
N GLU A 1083 -21.24 -20.90 7.68
CA GLU A 1083 -20.16 -21.90 7.72
C GLU A 1083 -18.81 -21.26 8.10
N GLY A 1084 -18.48 -20.10 7.54
CA GLY A 1084 -17.21 -19.42 7.76
C GLY A 1084 -17.08 -18.68 9.10
N ALA A 1085 -18.16 -18.03 9.56
CA ALA A 1085 -18.18 -17.27 10.81
C ALA A 1085 -18.52 -18.13 12.04
N ASP A 1086 -18.81 -19.42 11.88
CA ASP A 1086 -19.19 -20.32 12.98
C ASP A 1086 -18.16 -20.33 14.12
N LYS A 1087 -16.87 -20.24 13.76
CA LYS A 1087 -15.74 -20.16 14.71
C LYS A 1087 -15.80 -18.94 15.60
N LEU A 1088 -16.31 -17.81 15.10
CA LEU A 1088 -16.49 -16.62 15.93
C LEU A 1088 -17.46 -16.91 17.06
N TYR A 1089 -18.43 -17.80 16.90
CA TYR A 1089 -19.48 -18.11 17.88
C TYR A 1089 -19.36 -19.53 18.45
N ALA A 1090 -18.21 -20.20 18.29
CA ALA A 1090 -18.00 -21.53 18.86
C ALA A 1090 -17.99 -21.43 20.39
N ILE A 1091 -18.92 -22.15 21.02
CA ILE A 1091 -18.80 -22.54 22.42
C ILE A 1091 -18.08 -23.88 22.35
N GLU A 1092 -16.86 -23.98 22.82
CA GLU A 1092 -16.27 -25.31 23.03
C GLU A 1092 -17.09 -25.97 24.14
N ASN A 1093 -17.64 -27.15 23.81
CA ASN A 1093 -18.44 -27.98 24.71
C ASN A 1093 -17.63 -28.44 25.93
#